data_AF-A0A7K1Z020-F1
#
_entry.id   AF-A0A7K1Z020-F1
#
_cell.length_a   1.000
_cell.length_b   1.000
_cell.length_c   1.000
_cell.angle_alpha   90.00
_cell.angle_beta   90.00
_cell.angle_gamma   90.00
#
_symmetry.space_group_name_H-M   'P 1'
#
loop_
_entity.id
_entity.type
_entity.pdbx_description
1 polymer ?
#
loop_
_entity_poly.entity_id
_entity_poly.type
_entity_poly.pdbx_seq_one_letter_code
_entity_poly.pdbx_strand_id
1 'polypeptide(L)'
;MSSEDWIEAALEEIKEKSQQESDGKWLERLTIECAPLIKDWDIEKCWKWEEWPEIRQYYQSIRDLGIDIVARRRSDGKYIAIQCKSRKLSVDGKGAAITLRELSSFKSLSASKWWAERWVVTNGNVSIGDNVAPEIDPEKPVKLFNLKSELLKHQQVSWSLLPELRPDPGTGGLQTRDCMQEEAVSKSVRILREMANGPTGRARGRIILPCGTGKSRIALRIIEELTQGGEVSAVLCPSIALVAQLRREFLTHAQRPIRAIAVCSDDTAGSGSDLSADPTLDISQTSASEVKGLVTTDPAKISEWMDEVAKGQNQIGVIFSTYQSSHQIATALANSNQELSTVVADEAHRTAGLRRIPKLEKKLRDFTVCHDEGRFPAKFRVYQTATPRVYNLGKHSKRNNNWIVRTMDDQAVFGVELYRKSYVDAVTNEWLSNYRIIALGVNDQDAFDTANNMAAESDNKLSVTNSLRGLALALVMGGALRKSGTVIASSINFVNTIKKSKEMTRLLKSKEVREWVQHRLTDAGIGGAANYDLEHLDAKSKVAAREEAKARLAAGTEAAPHGIINVGIFGEGTDAPSLSAVGFLEARKSPVDVIQAVGRVMRRSPGKERGYIICPIVIPPGTDAETWLRNSGPEDGWKELGQILVALRAHDSRIEDELSDLIEIYVPSPPPENVATMVTLGREENRAEHFIHDGKPGEVVNAVEEVLKGASNPEDKFVELDKVDHSSGHDPERIVSGKLNEDKSIEIREDGVERDKPKTDGTPGAVNIERSKDKGKNMLHGKVGRKVDLTGRKPPKPERIISPELFDRADTAGITVNLLERSGLIHDRAKRDVNILQDSIEGATEYLRQDELESVLDKHFRLDALDAKSRKKQADGCTIASLLLMNAAMLHQRIAAGRWLPNIESMDKIKNSVNAFTKFYDQWSNITRHDFLPVMDPAIEVIRVIRDSGRLEGLNRSLRHLASEAEHIAESYADLGADHAGPLFNKVMGNQASDGAYFSRPPVASLLAKLVLDVSEKKSGGGGELDARQNVGGPPYNRSRMRLRNATRWHPDRNEAARKRAGRKYFKT
;
A
#
# COMPACT_ATOMS: atom_id res chain seq x y z
N MET A 1 -3.78 9.17 -18.03
CA MET A 1 -4.12 9.95 -19.22
C MET A 1 -5.55 9.63 -19.62
N SER A 2 -6.43 10.62 -19.50
CA SER A 2 -7.81 10.61 -19.97
C SER A 2 -7.86 10.55 -21.52
N SER A 3 -9.02 10.29 -22.12
CA SER A 3 -9.19 10.42 -23.58
C SER A 3 -8.89 11.86 -24.06
N GLU A 4 -9.06 12.85 -23.18
CA GLU A 4 -8.72 14.25 -23.47
C GLU A 4 -7.21 14.46 -23.51
N ASP A 5 -6.44 13.89 -22.58
CA ASP A 5 -4.97 14.05 -22.51
C ASP A 5 -4.26 13.46 -23.75
N TRP A 6 -4.83 12.42 -24.37
CA TRP A 6 -4.29 11.81 -25.59
C TRP A 6 -4.73 12.52 -26.87
N ILE A 7 -5.96 13.04 -26.91
CA ILE A 7 -6.38 13.96 -27.97
C ILE A 7 -5.49 15.20 -27.91
N GLU A 8 -5.21 15.73 -26.72
CA GLU A 8 -4.24 16.81 -26.52
C GLU A 8 -2.84 16.41 -27.03
N ALA A 9 -2.33 15.22 -26.71
CA ALA A 9 -1.03 14.75 -27.21
C ALA A 9 -1.00 14.59 -28.75
N ALA A 10 -2.06 14.05 -29.38
CA ALA A 10 -2.14 13.92 -30.84
C ALA A 10 -2.33 15.29 -31.52
N LEU A 11 -3.10 16.20 -30.90
CA LEU A 11 -3.24 17.58 -31.34
C LEU A 11 -1.93 18.36 -31.17
N GLU A 12 -1.15 18.04 -30.14
CA GLU A 12 0.17 18.58 -29.86
C GLU A 12 1.21 18.04 -30.85
N GLU A 13 1.18 16.75 -31.18
CA GLU A 13 2.00 16.17 -32.24
C GLU A 13 1.65 16.78 -33.61
N ILE A 14 0.35 16.93 -33.93
CA ILE A 14 -0.11 17.66 -35.12
C ILE A 14 0.41 19.10 -35.08
N LYS A 15 0.39 19.77 -33.92
CA LYS A 15 0.84 21.16 -33.76
C LYS A 15 2.35 21.28 -33.94
N GLU A 16 3.16 20.47 -33.26
CA GLU A 16 4.62 20.43 -33.39
C GLU A 16 5.06 20.06 -34.80
N LYS A 17 4.47 19.01 -35.39
CA LYS A 17 4.81 18.57 -36.75
C LYS A 17 4.25 19.47 -37.84
N SER A 18 3.14 20.19 -37.62
CA SER A 18 2.65 21.22 -38.55
C SER A 18 3.54 22.45 -38.63
N GLN A 19 4.42 22.67 -37.64
CA GLN A 19 5.42 23.73 -37.67
C GLN A 19 6.66 23.33 -38.49
N GLN A 20 6.89 22.03 -38.70
CA GLN A 20 7.98 21.48 -39.50
C GLN A 20 7.49 21.10 -40.90
N GLU A 21 8.14 21.60 -41.95
CA GLU A 21 7.81 21.21 -43.33
C GLU A 21 8.41 19.81 -43.58
N SER A 22 7.65 18.76 -43.27
CA SER A 22 8.04 17.36 -43.46
C SER A 22 7.07 16.63 -44.42
N ASP A 23 7.58 15.60 -45.10
CA ASP A 23 7.01 14.85 -46.25
C ASP A 23 5.60 14.21 -46.08
N GLY A 24 4.75 14.63 -45.14
CA GLY A 24 3.37 14.16 -45.03
C GLY A 24 3.18 12.73 -44.50
N LYS A 25 4.23 11.91 -44.49
CA LYS A 25 4.22 10.51 -43.99
C LYS A 25 3.68 10.33 -42.57
N TRP A 26 3.87 11.33 -41.72
CA TRP A 26 3.34 11.30 -40.36
C TRP A 26 1.81 11.42 -40.35
N LEU A 27 1.23 12.22 -41.25
CA LEU A 27 -0.22 12.37 -41.42
C LEU A 27 -0.82 11.11 -42.02
N GLU A 28 -0.11 10.46 -42.95
CA GLU A 28 -0.54 9.16 -43.49
C GLU A 28 -0.64 8.11 -42.40
N ARG A 29 0.42 7.96 -41.58
CA ARG A 29 0.42 7.03 -40.45
C ARG A 29 -0.73 7.32 -39.50
N LEU A 30 -0.88 8.58 -39.07
CA LEU A 30 -1.95 8.98 -38.17
C LEU A 30 -3.34 8.72 -38.77
N THR A 31 -3.52 8.92 -40.08
CA THR A 31 -4.79 8.67 -40.77
C THR A 31 -5.10 7.17 -40.84
N ILE A 32 -4.14 6.31 -41.16
CA ILE A 32 -4.33 4.84 -41.16
C ILE A 32 -4.80 4.36 -39.79
N GLU A 33 -4.20 4.93 -38.75
CA GLU A 33 -4.41 4.54 -37.37
C GLU A 33 -5.75 5.08 -36.82
N CYS A 34 -6.12 6.34 -37.12
CA CYS A 34 -7.33 6.96 -36.60
C CYS A 34 -8.59 6.67 -37.43
N ALA A 35 -8.49 6.50 -38.76
CA ALA A 35 -9.65 6.41 -39.64
C ALA A 35 -10.61 5.24 -39.32
N PRO A 36 -10.15 4.01 -38.98
CA PRO A 36 -11.04 2.91 -38.58
C PRO A 36 -11.75 3.14 -37.23
N LEU A 37 -11.28 4.11 -36.44
CA LEU A 37 -11.75 4.39 -35.10
C LEU A 37 -12.83 5.49 -35.07
N ILE A 38 -12.91 6.31 -36.13
CA ILE A 38 -13.98 7.29 -36.32
C ILE A 38 -15.21 6.57 -36.88
N LYS A 39 -16.22 6.32 -36.02
CA LYS A 39 -17.41 5.52 -36.37
C LYS A 39 -18.16 6.08 -37.60
N ASP A 40 -18.26 7.39 -37.71
CA ASP A 40 -18.98 8.08 -38.80
C ASP A 40 -18.32 7.91 -40.17
N TRP A 41 -17.04 7.48 -40.20
CA TRP A 41 -16.30 7.26 -41.43
C TRP A 41 -16.59 5.88 -42.06
N ASP A 42 -17.29 4.96 -41.37
CA ASP A 42 -17.66 3.63 -41.89
C ASP A 42 -16.44 2.79 -42.37
N ILE A 43 -15.28 2.95 -41.75
CA ILE A 43 -14.06 2.23 -42.13
C ILE A 43 -13.87 0.98 -41.25
N GLU A 44 -13.56 -0.14 -41.89
CA GLU A 44 -13.18 -1.41 -41.26
C GLU A 44 -11.66 -1.46 -41.05
N LYS A 45 -10.88 -1.16 -42.09
CA LYS A 45 -9.42 -1.25 -42.09
C LYS A 45 -8.79 -0.34 -43.14
N CYS A 46 -7.58 0.13 -42.86
CA CYS A 46 -6.76 0.96 -43.75
C CYS A 46 -5.40 0.31 -44.03
N TRP A 47 -4.83 0.58 -45.21
CA TRP A 47 -3.48 0.18 -45.62
C TRP A 47 -2.79 1.33 -46.33
N LYS A 48 -1.47 1.40 -46.26
CA LYS A 48 -0.70 2.18 -47.22
C LYS A 48 -0.91 1.61 -48.62
N TRP A 49 -0.82 2.45 -49.65
CA TRP A 49 -0.92 2.03 -51.04
C TRP A 49 -0.04 0.82 -51.36
N GLU A 50 1.23 0.85 -50.97
CA GLU A 50 2.20 -0.22 -51.23
C GLU A 50 1.94 -1.52 -50.45
N GLU A 51 1.21 -1.43 -49.33
CA GLU A 51 0.92 -2.53 -48.41
C GLU A 51 -0.47 -3.14 -48.62
N TRP A 52 -1.26 -2.61 -49.56
CA TRP A 52 -2.60 -3.09 -49.83
C TRP A 52 -2.55 -4.51 -50.43
N PRO A 53 -3.11 -5.55 -49.76
CA PRO A 53 -2.90 -6.95 -50.15
C PRO A 53 -3.38 -7.31 -51.56
N GLU A 54 -4.39 -6.59 -52.06
CA GLU A 54 -5.05 -6.89 -53.34
C GLU A 54 -4.51 -6.01 -54.49
N ILE A 55 -3.51 -5.15 -54.25
CA ILE A 55 -3.03 -4.16 -55.23
C ILE A 55 -2.65 -4.77 -56.58
N ARG A 56 -2.02 -5.96 -56.58
CA ARG A 56 -1.59 -6.66 -57.81
C ARG A 56 -2.73 -7.23 -58.64
N GLN A 57 -3.94 -7.34 -58.08
CA GLN A 57 -5.14 -7.76 -58.81
C GLN A 57 -5.71 -6.61 -59.66
N TYR A 58 -5.46 -5.36 -59.24
CA TYR A 58 -6.03 -4.17 -59.86
C TYR A 58 -5.00 -3.32 -60.63
N TYR A 59 -3.71 -3.37 -60.25
CA TYR A 59 -2.64 -2.60 -60.88
C TYR A 59 -1.41 -3.46 -61.18
N GLN A 60 -0.88 -3.33 -62.41
CA GLN A 60 0.30 -4.06 -62.87
C GLN A 60 1.63 -3.44 -62.40
N SER A 61 1.62 -2.19 -61.93
CA SER A 61 2.80 -1.45 -61.45
C SER A 61 2.49 -0.79 -60.10
N ILE A 62 3.34 -1.04 -59.09
CA ILE A 62 3.20 -0.53 -57.71
C ILE A 62 3.99 0.79 -57.54
N ARG A 63 4.13 1.59 -58.61
CA ARG A 63 4.74 2.92 -58.46
C ARG A 63 3.74 3.85 -57.75
N ASP A 64 4.24 4.58 -56.77
CA ASP A 64 3.49 5.64 -56.09
C ASP A 64 3.20 6.77 -57.10
N LEU A 65 1.93 6.85 -57.51
CA LEU A 65 1.45 7.75 -58.54
C LEU A 65 0.36 8.69 -57.99
N GLY A 66 0.13 8.72 -56.66
CA GLY A 66 -0.69 9.75 -56.00
C GLY A 66 -1.83 9.29 -55.08
N ILE A 67 -2.01 7.99 -54.81
CA ILE A 67 -2.90 7.50 -53.73
C ILE A 67 -1.98 7.07 -52.58
N ASP A 68 -2.23 7.59 -51.38
CA ASP A 68 -1.36 7.31 -50.22
C ASP A 68 -1.92 6.15 -49.37
N ILE A 69 -3.25 6.13 -49.19
CA ILE A 69 -3.95 5.18 -48.32
C ILE A 69 -5.15 4.56 -49.05
N VAL A 70 -5.39 3.28 -48.81
CA VAL A 70 -6.58 2.54 -49.22
C VAL A 70 -7.35 2.13 -47.97
N ALA A 71 -8.65 2.44 -47.91
CA ALA A 71 -9.52 2.04 -46.81
C ALA A 71 -10.66 1.14 -47.31
N ARG A 72 -11.04 0.14 -46.51
CA ARG A 72 -12.18 -0.74 -46.79
C ARG A 72 -13.37 -0.33 -45.93
N ARG A 73 -14.54 -0.16 -46.55
CA ARG A 73 -15.79 0.18 -45.87
C ARG A 73 -16.38 -1.01 -45.13
N ARG A 74 -16.88 -0.77 -43.92
CA ARG A 74 -17.52 -1.79 -43.08
C ARG A 74 -18.90 -2.18 -43.59
N SER A 75 -19.66 -1.24 -44.16
CA SER A 75 -21.03 -1.48 -44.63
C SER A 75 -21.13 -2.39 -45.85
N ASP A 76 -20.26 -2.23 -46.86
CA ASP A 76 -20.38 -2.93 -48.15
C ASP A 76 -19.06 -3.56 -48.66
N GLY A 77 -17.97 -3.45 -47.91
CA GLY A 77 -16.67 -4.03 -48.26
C GLY A 77 -15.96 -3.36 -49.44
N LYS A 78 -16.48 -2.25 -49.98
CA LYS A 78 -15.84 -1.53 -51.09
C LYS A 78 -14.67 -0.67 -50.61
N TYR A 79 -13.82 -0.28 -51.57
CA TYR A 79 -12.60 0.48 -51.29
C TYR A 79 -12.76 2.00 -51.49
N ILE A 80 -12.12 2.76 -50.62
CA ILE A 80 -11.97 4.22 -50.66
C ILE A 80 -10.51 4.55 -50.94
N ALA A 81 -10.27 5.44 -51.92
CA ALA A 81 -8.95 5.98 -52.19
C ALA A 81 -8.75 7.25 -51.34
N ILE A 82 -7.66 7.32 -50.59
CA ILE A 82 -7.38 8.42 -49.67
C ILE A 82 -6.01 9.04 -49.99
N GLN A 83 -5.96 10.37 -50.09
CA GLN A 83 -4.73 11.14 -50.22
C GLN A 83 -4.53 12.06 -49.01
N CYS A 84 -3.36 12.03 -48.40
CA CYS A 84 -2.99 12.87 -47.26
C CYS A 84 -2.21 14.09 -47.72
N LYS A 85 -2.65 15.29 -47.33
CA LYS A 85 -1.93 16.55 -47.63
C LYS A 85 -1.67 17.32 -46.35
N SER A 86 -0.43 17.25 -45.89
CA SER A 86 0.06 18.04 -44.76
C SER A 86 0.46 19.44 -45.22
N ARG A 87 0.03 20.47 -44.48
CA ARG A 87 0.38 21.88 -44.74
C ARG A 87 0.95 22.53 -43.49
N LYS A 88 1.84 23.50 -43.69
CA LYS A 88 2.18 24.45 -42.62
C LYS A 88 0.96 25.30 -42.31
N LEU A 89 0.56 25.32 -41.03
CA LEU A 89 -0.63 26.04 -40.57
C LEU A 89 -0.23 27.40 -39.98
N SER A 90 -1.04 28.42 -40.22
CA SER A 90 -0.95 29.72 -39.53
C SER A 90 -1.41 29.58 -38.07
N VAL A 91 -1.23 30.65 -37.28
CA VAL A 91 -1.68 30.71 -35.86
C VAL A 91 -3.18 30.39 -35.73
N ASP A 92 -3.98 30.77 -36.73
CA ASP A 92 -5.42 30.51 -36.79
C ASP A 92 -5.78 29.11 -37.34
N GLY A 93 -4.79 28.24 -37.54
CA GLY A 93 -4.97 26.87 -38.04
C GLY A 93 -5.31 26.76 -39.53
N LYS A 94 -5.09 27.81 -40.32
CA LYS A 94 -5.31 27.82 -41.78
C LYS A 94 -4.04 27.46 -42.54
N GLY A 95 -4.15 26.56 -43.51
CA GLY A 95 -3.04 26.20 -44.41
C GLY A 95 -3.24 26.71 -45.84
N ALA A 96 -2.18 26.69 -46.64
CA ALA A 96 -2.25 27.03 -48.06
C ALA A 96 -3.16 26.06 -48.83
N ALA A 97 -4.01 26.60 -49.71
CA ALA A 97 -4.98 25.83 -50.47
C ALA A 97 -4.33 24.74 -51.33
N ILE A 98 -5.03 23.62 -51.51
CA ILE A 98 -4.58 22.53 -52.37
C ILE A 98 -4.85 22.89 -53.83
N THR A 99 -3.84 22.77 -54.68
CA THR A 99 -3.90 23.12 -56.10
C THR A 99 -4.33 21.93 -56.97
N LEU A 100 -4.92 22.21 -58.14
CA LEU A 100 -5.31 21.18 -59.13
C LEU A 100 -4.14 20.28 -59.53
N ARG A 101 -2.96 20.89 -59.69
CA ARG A 101 -1.74 20.18 -60.10
C ARG A 101 -1.38 19.07 -59.12
N GLU A 102 -1.56 19.31 -57.81
CA GLU A 102 -1.24 18.35 -56.75
C GLU A 102 -2.24 17.19 -56.66
N LEU A 103 -3.51 17.39 -57.06
CA LEU A 103 -4.55 16.37 -57.05
C LEU A 103 -4.72 15.65 -58.40
N SER A 104 -4.07 16.13 -59.46
CA SER A 104 -4.24 15.63 -60.84
C SER A 104 -3.93 14.12 -60.96
N SER A 105 -2.84 13.66 -60.37
CA SER A 105 -2.44 12.24 -60.40
C SER A 105 -3.36 11.37 -59.56
N PHE A 106 -3.77 11.85 -58.37
CA PHE A 106 -4.76 11.17 -57.51
C PHE A 106 -6.11 11.00 -58.21
N LYS A 107 -6.60 12.05 -58.88
CA LYS A 107 -7.84 12.01 -59.67
C LYS A 107 -7.75 10.96 -60.79
N SER A 108 -6.64 10.94 -61.53
CA SER A 108 -6.46 9.99 -62.65
C SER A 108 -6.48 8.53 -62.19
N LEU A 109 -5.82 8.20 -61.08
CA LEU A 109 -5.76 6.83 -60.57
C LEU A 109 -7.04 6.36 -59.88
N SER A 110 -7.72 7.28 -59.19
CA SER A 110 -8.98 7.01 -58.52
C SER A 110 -10.19 7.14 -59.45
N ALA A 111 -9.97 7.37 -60.76
CA ALA A 111 -10.99 7.49 -61.80
C ALA A 111 -11.84 6.22 -61.97
N SER A 112 -11.27 5.05 -61.68
CA SER A 112 -11.90 3.76 -61.95
C SER A 112 -13.22 3.54 -61.18
N LYS A 113 -14.17 2.84 -61.82
CA LYS A 113 -15.53 2.64 -61.27
C LYS A 113 -15.59 1.82 -59.97
N TRP A 114 -14.57 1.03 -59.67
CA TRP A 114 -14.55 0.14 -58.49
C TRP A 114 -14.21 0.86 -57.17
N TRP A 115 -13.63 2.06 -57.23
CA TRP A 115 -13.50 2.93 -56.05
C TRP A 115 -14.88 3.43 -55.63
N ALA A 116 -15.28 3.21 -54.37
CA ALA A 116 -16.54 3.73 -53.87
C ALA A 116 -16.48 5.25 -53.71
N GLU A 117 -15.41 5.78 -53.11
CA GLU A 117 -15.25 7.20 -52.79
C GLU A 117 -13.78 7.66 -52.90
N ARG A 118 -13.57 8.98 -52.95
CA ARG A 118 -12.26 9.63 -53.02
C ARG A 118 -12.12 10.65 -51.90
N TRP A 119 -11.16 10.48 -51.01
CA TRP A 119 -11.00 11.33 -49.84
C TRP A 119 -9.64 12.04 -49.86
N VAL A 120 -9.63 13.28 -49.42
CA VAL A 120 -8.41 14.03 -49.12
C VAL A 120 -8.43 14.37 -47.64
N VAL A 121 -7.37 14.01 -46.92
CA VAL A 121 -7.24 14.24 -45.47
C VAL A 121 -6.14 15.27 -45.22
N THR A 122 -6.45 16.29 -44.41
CA THR A 122 -5.54 17.39 -44.07
C THR A 122 -5.30 17.49 -42.57
N ASN A 123 -4.16 18.06 -42.19
CA ASN A 123 -3.77 18.28 -40.79
C ASN A 123 -4.41 19.53 -40.14
N GLY A 124 -5.19 20.31 -40.89
CA GLY A 124 -5.84 21.53 -40.41
C GLY A 124 -6.83 22.10 -41.41
N ASN A 125 -7.25 23.36 -41.21
CA ASN A 125 -8.27 23.99 -42.04
C ASN A 125 -7.64 24.45 -43.37
N VAL A 126 -7.77 23.60 -44.40
CA VAL A 126 -7.21 23.81 -45.73
C VAL A 126 -8.35 23.75 -46.72
N SER A 127 -8.43 24.71 -47.64
CA SER A 127 -9.40 24.68 -48.73
C SER A 127 -8.82 24.05 -49.98
N ILE A 128 -9.69 23.56 -50.85
CA ILE A 128 -9.35 23.24 -52.23
C ILE A 128 -9.52 24.54 -53.02
N GLY A 129 -8.51 24.95 -53.80
CA GLY A 129 -8.54 26.25 -54.51
C GLY A 129 -9.69 26.35 -55.53
N ASP A 130 -10.23 27.55 -55.75
CA ASP A 130 -11.45 27.80 -56.54
C ASP A 130 -11.39 27.26 -57.98
N ASN A 131 -10.19 27.18 -58.57
CA ASN A 131 -9.98 26.63 -59.91
C ASN A 131 -10.15 25.10 -59.99
N VAL A 132 -10.29 24.39 -58.87
CA VAL A 132 -10.39 22.91 -58.81
C VAL A 132 -11.84 22.42 -58.85
N ALA A 133 -12.80 23.28 -58.49
CA ALA A 133 -14.22 22.94 -58.33
C ALA A 133 -14.96 22.55 -59.64
N PRO A 134 -14.62 23.05 -60.85
CA PRO A 134 -15.39 22.71 -62.06
C PRO A 134 -15.00 21.37 -62.74
N GLU A 135 -13.87 20.75 -62.38
CA GLU A 135 -13.38 19.48 -62.98
C GLU A 135 -13.50 18.29 -62.00
N ILE A 136 -14.57 18.28 -61.20
CA ILE A 136 -14.90 17.13 -60.34
C ILE A 136 -15.97 16.34 -61.07
N ASP A 137 -15.66 15.09 -61.42
CA ASP A 137 -16.64 14.12 -61.92
C ASP A 137 -17.89 14.15 -61.02
N PRO A 138 -19.04 14.65 -61.49
CA PRO A 138 -20.20 14.90 -60.64
C PRO A 138 -20.78 13.59 -60.05
N GLU A 139 -20.46 12.43 -60.63
CA GLU A 139 -20.86 11.14 -60.08
C GLU A 139 -20.00 10.68 -58.88
N LYS A 140 -18.77 11.18 -58.71
CA LYS A 140 -17.85 10.81 -57.59
C LYS A 140 -17.00 11.99 -57.12
N PRO A 141 -17.57 12.91 -56.30
CA PRO A 141 -16.84 14.05 -55.77
C PRO A 141 -15.73 13.66 -54.78
N VAL A 142 -14.67 14.48 -54.74
CA VAL A 142 -13.60 14.35 -53.74
C VAL A 142 -14.08 14.95 -52.43
N LYS A 143 -14.11 14.15 -51.36
CA LYS A 143 -14.47 14.60 -50.01
C LYS A 143 -13.22 15.09 -49.28
N LEU A 144 -13.29 16.24 -48.63
CA LEU A 144 -12.20 16.83 -47.87
C LEU A 144 -12.47 16.69 -46.37
N PHE A 145 -11.53 16.08 -45.66
CA PHE A 145 -11.62 15.87 -44.22
C PHE A 145 -10.45 16.54 -43.50
N ASN A 146 -10.77 17.34 -42.48
CA ASN A 146 -9.79 17.89 -41.56
C ASN A 146 -9.69 16.96 -40.35
N LEU A 147 -8.60 16.20 -40.27
CA LEU A 147 -8.41 15.19 -39.23
C LEU A 147 -8.47 15.80 -37.83
N LYS A 148 -7.92 17.01 -37.65
CA LYS A 148 -7.93 17.73 -36.37
C LYS A 148 -9.36 17.99 -35.89
N SER A 149 -10.25 18.45 -36.76
CA SER A 149 -11.65 18.73 -36.39
C SER A 149 -12.45 17.46 -36.16
N GLU A 150 -12.17 16.39 -36.91
CA GLU A 150 -12.89 15.12 -36.76
C GLU A 150 -12.51 14.43 -35.45
N LEU A 151 -11.24 14.48 -35.04
CA LEU A 151 -10.80 14.00 -33.72
C LEU A 151 -11.43 14.79 -32.57
N LEU A 152 -11.56 16.12 -32.70
CA LEU A 152 -12.21 16.98 -31.70
C LEU A 152 -13.72 16.72 -31.57
N LYS A 153 -14.41 16.41 -32.67
CA LYS A 153 -15.85 16.11 -32.66
C LYS A 153 -16.17 14.75 -32.01
N HIS A 154 -15.27 13.78 -32.12
CA HIS A 154 -15.50 12.42 -31.68
C HIS A 154 -14.72 12.09 -30.39
N GLN A 155 -15.13 12.67 -29.25
CA GLN A 155 -14.60 12.39 -27.91
C GLN A 155 -14.84 10.95 -27.39
N GLN A 156 -15.54 10.09 -28.14
CA GLN A 156 -15.93 8.72 -27.74
C GLN A 156 -15.15 7.60 -28.45
N VAL A 157 -13.98 7.91 -29.00
CA VAL A 157 -13.14 6.88 -29.60
C VAL A 157 -12.37 6.13 -28.50
N SER A 158 -12.49 4.80 -28.49
CA SER A 158 -11.76 3.91 -27.58
C SER A 158 -10.38 3.61 -28.16
N TRP A 159 -9.36 4.35 -27.71
CA TRP A 159 -8.01 4.34 -28.28
C TRP A 159 -7.10 3.19 -27.80
N SER A 160 -7.69 2.04 -27.45
CA SER A 160 -7.00 0.80 -27.03
C SER A 160 -6.27 0.06 -28.17
N LEU A 161 -6.26 0.60 -29.39
CA LEU A 161 -5.88 -0.12 -30.62
C LEU A 161 -4.57 0.35 -31.28
N LEU A 162 -3.81 1.29 -30.70
CA LEU A 162 -2.59 1.85 -31.29
C LEU A 162 -1.38 1.79 -30.32
N PRO A 163 -0.64 0.67 -30.27
CA PRO A 163 0.47 0.48 -29.34
C PRO A 163 1.72 1.30 -29.66
N GLU A 164 1.93 1.69 -30.93
CA GLU A 164 3.18 2.25 -31.43
C GLU A 164 3.32 3.77 -31.26
N LEU A 165 2.21 4.47 -30.96
CA LEU A 165 2.19 5.87 -30.54
C LEU A 165 2.23 6.02 -29.01
N ARG A 166 2.40 4.91 -28.27
CA ARG A 166 2.75 5.03 -26.85
C ARG A 166 4.09 5.77 -26.78
N PRO A 167 4.20 6.87 -26.01
CA PRO A 167 5.52 7.23 -25.52
C PRO A 167 6.03 5.96 -24.83
N ASP A 168 7.19 5.50 -25.26
CA ASP A 168 7.94 4.50 -24.53
C ASP A 168 7.86 4.92 -23.06
N PRO A 169 7.34 4.09 -22.14
CA PRO A 169 7.44 4.41 -20.73
C PRO A 169 8.92 4.33 -20.40
N GLY A 170 9.64 5.39 -20.76
CA GLY A 170 10.90 5.75 -20.18
C GLY A 170 10.66 5.61 -18.71
N THR A 171 11.42 4.70 -18.11
CA THR A 171 11.66 4.56 -16.68
C THR A 171 11.24 5.82 -15.91
N GLY A 172 9.98 5.89 -15.46
CA GLY A 172 9.44 7.07 -14.77
C GLY A 172 7.94 7.41 -14.92
N GLY A 173 7.17 6.86 -15.86
CA GLY A 173 5.74 7.19 -16.02
C GLY A 173 4.77 6.30 -15.22
N LEU A 174 3.77 6.89 -14.56
CA LEU A 174 2.70 6.17 -13.84
C LEU A 174 1.80 5.37 -14.82
N GLN A 175 1.63 4.06 -14.61
CA GLN A 175 0.68 3.26 -15.39
C GLN A 175 -0.75 3.67 -15.01
N THR A 176 -1.64 3.89 -15.98
CA THR A 176 -3.06 4.19 -15.67
C THR A 176 -3.81 2.92 -15.28
N ARG A 177 -4.94 3.09 -14.56
CA ARG A 177 -5.80 1.96 -14.16
C ARG A 177 -6.35 1.20 -15.37
N ASP A 178 -6.76 1.89 -16.42
CA ASP A 178 -7.30 1.25 -17.62
C ASP A 178 -6.22 0.44 -18.37
N CYS A 179 -5.00 0.98 -18.49
CA CYS A 179 -3.88 0.24 -19.08
C CYS A 179 -3.53 -1.02 -18.30
N MET A 180 -3.59 -0.97 -16.96
CA MET A 180 -3.40 -2.17 -16.12
C MET A 180 -4.52 -3.20 -16.34
N GLN A 181 -5.78 -2.76 -16.42
CA GLN A 181 -6.92 -3.64 -16.68
C GLN A 181 -6.81 -4.33 -18.04
N GLU A 182 -6.44 -3.60 -19.09
CA GLU A 182 -6.21 -4.15 -20.43
C GLU A 182 -5.05 -5.15 -20.45
N GLU A 183 -3.94 -4.84 -19.77
CA GLU A 183 -2.81 -5.73 -19.61
C GLU A 183 -3.23 -7.04 -18.89
N ALA A 184 -4.00 -6.91 -17.80
CA ALA A 184 -4.50 -8.04 -17.03
C ALA A 184 -5.39 -8.95 -17.90
N VAL A 185 -6.30 -8.37 -18.69
CA VAL A 185 -7.17 -9.12 -19.60
C VAL A 185 -6.36 -9.80 -20.70
N SER A 186 -5.51 -9.05 -21.41
CA SER A 186 -4.71 -9.58 -22.53
C SER A 186 -3.80 -10.73 -22.09
N LYS A 187 -3.06 -10.57 -20.99
CA LYS A 187 -2.21 -11.63 -20.43
C LYS A 187 -3.04 -12.84 -19.99
N SER A 188 -4.13 -12.62 -19.26
CA SER A 188 -4.99 -13.71 -18.76
C SER A 188 -5.61 -14.51 -19.90
N VAL A 189 -6.20 -13.84 -20.89
CA VAL A 189 -6.83 -14.48 -22.06
C VAL A 189 -5.81 -15.26 -22.87
N ARG A 190 -4.62 -14.70 -23.12
CA ARG A 190 -3.54 -15.39 -23.84
C ARG A 190 -3.15 -16.70 -23.14
N ILE A 191 -2.80 -16.62 -21.85
CA ILE A 191 -2.36 -17.78 -21.06
C ILE A 191 -3.48 -18.84 -20.99
N LEU A 192 -4.74 -18.42 -20.77
CA LEU A 192 -5.88 -19.33 -20.73
C LEU A 192 -6.10 -20.05 -22.06
N ARG A 193 -6.04 -19.33 -23.19
CA ARG A 193 -6.18 -19.93 -24.54
C ARG A 193 -5.03 -20.90 -24.84
N GLU A 194 -3.80 -20.55 -24.50
CA GLU A 194 -2.62 -21.42 -24.66
C GLU A 194 -2.76 -22.72 -23.84
N MET A 195 -3.18 -22.62 -22.58
CA MET A 195 -3.41 -23.79 -21.72
C MET A 195 -4.58 -24.66 -22.20
N ALA A 196 -5.65 -24.06 -22.72
CA ALA A 196 -6.80 -24.79 -23.23
C ALA A 196 -6.49 -25.56 -24.53
N ASN A 197 -5.41 -25.23 -25.24
CA ASN A 197 -4.90 -26.04 -26.36
C ASN A 197 -4.11 -27.28 -25.89
N GLY A 198 -3.89 -27.43 -24.59
CA GLY A 198 -3.23 -28.59 -23.99
C GLY A 198 -4.12 -29.84 -23.90
N PRO A 199 -3.59 -30.95 -23.35
CA PRO A 199 -4.24 -32.26 -23.35
C PRO A 199 -5.61 -32.31 -22.64
N THR A 200 -5.83 -31.42 -21.68
CA THR A 200 -7.07 -31.35 -20.89
C THR A 200 -8.19 -30.60 -21.61
N GLY A 201 -7.89 -29.81 -22.65
CA GLY A 201 -8.85 -28.89 -23.28
C GLY A 201 -9.37 -27.77 -22.37
N ARG A 202 -8.83 -27.67 -21.13
CA ARG A 202 -9.35 -26.86 -20.04
C ARG A 202 -8.24 -26.08 -19.35
N ALA A 203 -8.55 -24.87 -18.91
CA ALA A 203 -7.59 -23.96 -18.32
C ALA A 203 -8.10 -23.35 -17.00
N ARG A 204 -7.19 -23.26 -16.03
CA ARG A 204 -7.43 -22.65 -14.72
C ARG A 204 -6.38 -21.61 -14.44
N GLY A 205 -6.77 -20.50 -13.82
CA GLY A 205 -5.80 -19.57 -13.29
C GLY A 205 -6.37 -18.56 -12.31
N ARG A 206 -5.47 -17.85 -11.64
CA ARG A 206 -5.78 -16.89 -10.57
C ARG A 206 -5.30 -15.49 -10.91
N ILE A 207 -6.13 -14.49 -10.60
CA ILE A 207 -5.83 -13.06 -10.72
C ILE A 207 -5.83 -12.47 -9.31
N ILE A 208 -4.70 -11.87 -8.93
CA ILE A 208 -4.51 -11.35 -7.58
C ILE A 208 -4.34 -9.83 -7.67
N LEU A 209 -5.37 -9.10 -7.24
CA LEU A 209 -5.45 -7.65 -7.40
C LEU A 209 -6.03 -6.99 -6.15
N PRO A 210 -5.52 -5.82 -5.74
CA PRO A 210 -6.03 -5.08 -4.59
C PRO A 210 -7.49 -4.69 -4.77
N CYS A 211 -8.22 -4.59 -3.66
CA CYS A 211 -9.60 -4.10 -3.67
C CYS A 211 -9.67 -2.69 -4.28
N GLY A 212 -10.67 -2.44 -5.14
CA GLY A 212 -10.87 -1.13 -5.79
C GLY A 212 -10.13 -0.92 -7.12
N THR A 213 -9.27 -1.85 -7.56
CA THR A 213 -8.55 -1.75 -8.85
C THR A 213 -9.40 -2.13 -10.09
N GLY A 214 -10.60 -2.68 -9.89
CA GLY A 214 -11.55 -3.02 -10.96
C GLY A 214 -11.59 -4.49 -11.38
N LYS A 215 -11.43 -5.42 -10.42
CA LYS A 215 -11.56 -6.88 -10.64
C LYS A 215 -12.83 -7.25 -11.44
N SER A 216 -13.98 -6.65 -11.11
CA SER A 216 -15.25 -6.85 -11.82
C SER A 216 -15.17 -6.52 -13.32
N ARG A 217 -14.52 -5.41 -13.69
CA ARG A 217 -14.37 -4.99 -15.09
C ARG A 217 -13.42 -5.90 -15.85
N ILE A 218 -12.36 -6.37 -15.18
CA ILE A 218 -11.46 -7.39 -15.73
C ILE A 218 -12.23 -8.70 -15.97
N ALA A 219 -13.07 -9.14 -15.01
CA ALA A 219 -13.91 -10.32 -15.16
C ALA A 219 -14.88 -10.22 -16.36
N LEU A 220 -15.55 -9.07 -16.51
CA LEU A 220 -16.42 -8.78 -17.65
C LEU A 220 -15.66 -8.93 -18.97
N ARG A 221 -14.52 -8.24 -19.11
CA ARG A 221 -13.72 -8.27 -20.34
C ARG A 221 -13.17 -9.66 -20.66
N ILE A 222 -12.76 -10.42 -19.65
CA ILE A 222 -12.35 -11.83 -19.84
C ILE A 222 -13.52 -12.67 -20.37
N ILE A 223 -14.72 -12.53 -19.79
CA ILE A 223 -15.91 -13.24 -20.26
C ILE A 223 -16.25 -12.85 -21.70
N GLU A 224 -16.19 -11.56 -22.03
CA GLU A 224 -16.45 -11.08 -23.40
C GLU A 224 -15.43 -11.60 -24.42
N GLU A 225 -14.19 -11.82 -24.03
CA GLU A 225 -13.14 -12.37 -24.91
C GLU A 225 -13.18 -13.89 -25.04
N LEU A 226 -13.65 -14.61 -24.02
CA LEU A 226 -13.61 -16.07 -23.97
C LEU A 226 -14.95 -16.76 -24.29
N THR A 227 -16.07 -16.02 -24.31
CA THR A 227 -17.42 -16.57 -24.54
C THR A 227 -17.90 -16.23 -25.94
N GLN A 228 -18.30 -17.21 -26.74
CA GLN A 228 -18.88 -16.98 -28.07
C GLN A 228 -20.38 -16.67 -27.98
N GLY A 229 -20.96 -16.12 -29.05
CA GLY A 229 -22.39 -15.88 -29.11
C GLY A 229 -23.19 -17.19 -29.02
N GLY A 230 -24.23 -17.21 -28.20
CA GLY A 230 -24.99 -18.43 -27.88
C GLY A 230 -24.38 -19.27 -26.74
N GLU A 231 -23.18 -18.97 -26.27
CA GLU A 231 -22.58 -19.67 -25.13
C GLU A 231 -22.91 -19.00 -23.79
N VAL A 232 -22.72 -19.75 -22.69
CA VAL A 232 -23.03 -19.34 -21.33
C VAL A 232 -21.78 -19.34 -20.45
N SER A 233 -21.59 -18.27 -19.69
CA SER A 233 -20.55 -18.12 -18.67
C SER A 233 -21.17 -17.85 -17.30
N ALA A 234 -20.44 -18.13 -16.21
CA ALA A 234 -20.93 -17.92 -14.85
C ALA A 234 -19.98 -17.03 -14.03
N VAL A 235 -20.56 -16.17 -13.20
CA VAL A 235 -19.86 -15.34 -12.22
C VAL A 235 -20.37 -15.73 -10.83
N LEU A 236 -19.47 -16.26 -10.01
CA LEU A 236 -19.76 -16.73 -8.66
C LEU A 236 -19.20 -15.76 -7.62
N CYS A 237 -19.99 -15.43 -6.61
CA CYS A 237 -19.60 -14.54 -5.53
C CYS A 237 -20.24 -14.98 -4.20
N PRO A 238 -19.82 -14.44 -3.05
CA PRO A 238 -20.24 -14.99 -1.76
C PRO A 238 -21.57 -14.46 -1.20
N SER A 239 -22.06 -13.31 -1.67
CA SER A 239 -23.28 -12.68 -1.16
C SER A 239 -24.21 -12.20 -2.27
N ILE A 240 -25.50 -12.07 -1.93
CA ILE A 240 -26.54 -11.54 -2.82
C ILE A 240 -26.28 -10.07 -3.17
N ALA A 241 -25.74 -9.29 -2.24
CA ALA A 241 -25.36 -7.90 -2.48
C ALA A 241 -24.28 -7.80 -3.58
N LEU A 242 -23.28 -8.69 -3.56
CA LEU A 242 -22.25 -8.71 -4.59
C LEU A 242 -22.77 -9.22 -5.93
N VAL A 243 -23.70 -10.19 -5.95
CA VAL A 243 -24.44 -10.60 -7.17
C VAL A 243 -25.12 -9.38 -7.81
N ALA A 244 -25.87 -8.60 -7.03
CA ALA A 244 -26.59 -7.43 -7.52
C ALA A 244 -25.63 -6.36 -8.09
N GLN A 245 -24.50 -6.14 -7.41
CA GLN A 245 -23.47 -5.20 -7.84
C GLN A 245 -22.81 -5.63 -9.15
N LEU A 246 -22.28 -6.86 -9.21
CA LEU A 246 -21.59 -7.39 -10.39
C LEU A 246 -22.52 -7.41 -11.60
N ARG A 247 -23.76 -7.85 -11.42
CA ARG A 247 -24.74 -7.85 -12.51
C ARG A 247 -24.99 -6.45 -13.06
N ARG A 248 -25.16 -5.45 -12.18
CA ARG A 248 -25.34 -4.05 -12.61
C ARG A 248 -24.12 -3.55 -13.36
N GLU A 249 -22.93 -3.76 -12.80
CA GLU A 249 -21.66 -3.34 -13.39
C GLU A 249 -21.44 -3.96 -14.77
N PHE A 250 -21.74 -5.25 -14.93
CA PHE A 250 -21.66 -5.94 -16.22
C PHE A 250 -22.64 -5.36 -17.23
N LEU A 251 -23.92 -5.23 -16.88
CA LEU A 251 -24.94 -4.70 -17.80
C LEU A 251 -24.69 -3.23 -18.18
N THR A 252 -24.05 -2.44 -17.31
CA THR A 252 -23.70 -1.05 -17.60
C THR A 252 -22.48 -0.91 -18.50
N HIS A 253 -21.48 -1.81 -18.38
CA HIS A 253 -20.18 -1.65 -19.05
C HIS A 253 -19.90 -2.67 -20.16
N ALA A 254 -20.83 -3.58 -20.42
CA ALA A 254 -20.74 -4.56 -21.50
C ALA A 254 -20.58 -3.86 -22.86
N GLN A 255 -19.63 -4.35 -23.65
CA GLN A 255 -19.43 -4.01 -25.05
C GLN A 255 -20.15 -4.99 -25.98
N ARG A 256 -20.48 -6.20 -25.49
CA ARG A 256 -21.25 -7.21 -26.22
C ARG A 256 -22.67 -7.33 -25.62
N PRO A 257 -23.69 -7.70 -26.41
CA PRO A 257 -25.02 -7.97 -25.87
C PRO A 257 -24.96 -9.12 -24.85
N ILE A 258 -25.38 -8.85 -23.60
CA ILE A 258 -25.43 -9.81 -22.51
C ILE A 258 -26.88 -10.13 -22.17
N ARG A 259 -27.22 -11.42 -22.17
CA ARG A 259 -28.41 -11.94 -21.51
C ARG A 259 -28.01 -12.43 -20.13
N ALA A 260 -28.65 -11.91 -19.08
CA ALA A 260 -28.28 -12.20 -17.69
C ALA A 260 -29.41 -12.89 -16.90
N ILE A 261 -29.04 -13.83 -16.05
CA ILE A 261 -29.91 -14.44 -15.03
C ILE A 261 -29.19 -14.46 -13.68
N ALA A 262 -29.94 -14.32 -12.59
CA ALA A 262 -29.41 -14.41 -11.24
C ALA A 262 -29.91 -15.69 -10.54
N VAL A 263 -29.00 -16.40 -9.87
CA VAL A 263 -29.27 -17.65 -9.16
C VAL A 263 -28.87 -17.51 -7.69
N CYS A 264 -29.83 -17.20 -6.84
CA CYS A 264 -29.65 -17.02 -5.39
C CYS A 264 -30.88 -17.46 -4.59
N SER A 265 -30.70 -18.24 -3.52
CA SER A 265 -31.76 -18.62 -2.56
C SER A 265 -31.73 -17.78 -1.28
N ASP A 266 -32.89 -17.61 -0.65
CA ASP A 266 -33.12 -16.78 0.54
C ASP A 266 -32.91 -17.55 1.87
N ASP A 267 -32.14 -18.64 1.86
CA ASP A 267 -32.03 -19.56 3.01
C ASP A 267 -31.20 -19.03 4.20
N THR A 268 -30.61 -17.83 4.07
CA THR A 268 -29.89 -17.17 5.18
C THR A 268 -30.81 -16.58 6.25
N ALA A 269 -32.14 -16.66 6.09
CA ALA A 269 -33.13 -16.14 7.04
C ALA A 269 -33.43 -17.05 8.25
N GLY A 270 -32.90 -18.28 8.33
CA GLY A 270 -33.28 -19.23 9.37
C GLY A 270 -32.18 -20.19 9.85
N SER A 271 -31.26 -19.71 10.69
CA SER A 271 -30.59 -20.57 11.69
C SER A 271 -30.02 -19.71 12.81
N GLY A 272 -30.87 -19.45 13.81
CA GLY A 272 -30.45 -18.89 15.08
C GLY A 272 -29.63 -19.90 15.89
N SER A 273 -28.70 -19.35 16.69
CA SER A 273 -27.87 -19.99 17.73
C SER A 273 -26.92 -21.12 17.26
N ASP A 274 -25.61 -20.90 17.52
CA ASP A 274 -24.52 -21.90 17.57
C ASP A 274 -23.72 -22.23 16.30
N LEU A 275 -23.57 -21.31 15.35
CA LEU A 275 -22.59 -21.45 14.26
C LEU A 275 -21.74 -20.18 14.06
N SER A 276 -20.57 -20.10 14.68
CA SER A 276 -19.46 -19.28 14.15
C SER A 276 -18.09 -19.73 14.70
N ALA A 277 -17.57 -20.85 14.17
CA ALA A 277 -16.16 -21.19 14.30
C ALA A 277 -15.34 -20.77 13.06
N ASP A 278 -16.00 -20.48 11.94
CA ASP A 278 -15.33 -20.04 10.71
C ASP A 278 -15.44 -18.51 10.54
N PRO A 279 -14.33 -17.77 10.66
CA PRO A 279 -14.32 -16.31 10.56
C PRO A 279 -14.56 -15.78 9.14
N THR A 280 -14.64 -16.62 8.11
CA THR A 280 -14.70 -16.17 6.70
C THR A 280 -16.10 -16.17 6.08
N LEU A 281 -17.10 -16.62 6.83
CA LEU A 281 -18.49 -16.68 6.38
C LEU A 281 -19.19 -15.36 6.67
N ASP A 282 -19.56 -14.65 5.60
CA ASP A 282 -20.31 -13.40 5.67
C ASP A 282 -21.72 -13.63 6.24
N ILE A 283 -22.10 -12.80 7.21
CA ILE A 283 -23.40 -12.81 7.91
C ILE A 283 -24.29 -11.67 7.38
N SER A 284 -23.93 -11.02 6.26
CA SER A 284 -24.73 -9.97 5.65
C SER A 284 -26.08 -10.53 5.15
N GLN A 285 -27.12 -10.32 5.95
CA GLN A 285 -28.50 -10.69 5.61
C GLN A 285 -29.04 -9.72 4.56
N THR A 286 -28.85 -10.03 3.28
CA THR A 286 -29.43 -9.29 2.14
C THR A 286 -30.46 -10.17 1.45
N SER A 287 -31.66 -9.66 1.17
CA SER A 287 -32.75 -10.45 0.55
C SER A 287 -32.60 -10.56 -0.97
N ALA A 288 -33.01 -11.70 -1.54
CA ALA A 288 -33.00 -11.94 -3.00
C ALA A 288 -33.84 -10.92 -3.82
N SER A 289 -34.81 -10.26 -3.17
CA SER A 289 -35.67 -9.21 -3.76
C SER A 289 -34.93 -7.94 -4.20
N GLU A 290 -33.66 -7.76 -3.81
CA GLU A 290 -32.83 -6.62 -4.22
C GLU A 290 -32.25 -6.77 -5.65
N VAL A 291 -32.27 -7.99 -6.20
CA VAL A 291 -31.78 -8.26 -7.55
C VAL A 291 -32.92 -8.02 -8.56
N LYS A 292 -32.89 -6.89 -9.26
CA LYS A 292 -33.83 -6.62 -10.37
C LYS A 292 -33.66 -7.67 -11.49
N GLY A 293 -34.68 -8.01 -12.28
CA GLY A 293 -34.53 -8.90 -13.45
C GLY A 293 -34.89 -10.37 -13.18
N LEU A 294 -34.45 -11.29 -14.05
CA LEU A 294 -34.72 -12.73 -13.92
C LEU A 294 -33.91 -13.33 -12.76
N VAL A 295 -34.61 -13.77 -11.72
CA VAL A 295 -34.05 -14.43 -10.54
C VAL A 295 -34.74 -15.79 -10.37
N THR A 296 -33.96 -16.86 -10.20
CA THR A 296 -34.49 -18.21 -9.99
C THR A 296 -33.54 -19.06 -9.18
N THR A 297 -34.06 -20.04 -8.45
CA THR A 297 -33.29 -21.12 -7.82
C THR A 297 -33.58 -22.48 -8.45
N ASP A 298 -34.53 -22.55 -9.39
CA ASP A 298 -35.01 -23.76 -10.02
C ASP A 298 -34.09 -24.18 -11.19
N PRO A 299 -33.42 -25.35 -11.12
CA PRO A 299 -32.57 -25.86 -12.19
C PRO A 299 -33.26 -26.00 -13.54
N ALA A 300 -34.56 -26.31 -13.57
CA ALA A 300 -35.29 -26.47 -14.83
C ALA A 300 -35.41 -25.14 -15.59
N LYS A 301 -35.73 -24.05 -14.87
CA LYS A 301 -35.76 -22.69 -15.44
C LYS A 301 -34.39 -22.20 -15.87
N ILE A 302 -33.33 -22.58 -15.15
CA ILE A 302 -31.96 -22.25 -15.55
C ILE A 302 -31.62 -22.97 -16.86
N SER A 303 -31.94 -24.26 -16.97
CA SER A 303 -31.75 -25.05 -18.20
C SER A 303 -32.49 -24.45 -19.39
N GLU A 304 -33.79 -24.15 -19.23
CA GLU A 304 -34.60 -23.53 -20.28
C GLU A 304 -34.02 -22.18 -20.74
N TRP A 305 -33.60 -21.36 -19.79
CA TRP A 305 -32.95 -20.08 -20.10
C TRP A 305 -31.62 -20.26 -20.86
N MET A 306 -30.82 -21.29 -20.53
CA MET A 306 -29.59 -21.61 -21.26
C MET A 306 -29.89 -22.05 -22.70
N ASP A 307 -30.93 -22.86 -22.90
CA ASP A 307 -31.38 -23.26 -24.24
C ASP A 307 -31.85 -22.07 -25.08
N GLU A 308 -32.49 -21.07 -24.45
CA GLU A 308 -32.86 -19.82 -25.13
C GLU A 308 -31.64 -18.95 -25.49
N VAL A 309 -30.59 -18.93 -24.66
CA VAL A 309 -29.34 -18.26 -25.01
C VAL A 309 -28.70 -18.93 -26.22
N ALA A 310 -28.64 -20.27 -26.25
CA ALA A 310 -28.06 -21.03 -27.35
C ALA A 310 -28.76 -20.77 -28.70
N LYS A 311 -30.07 -20.50 -28.69
CA LYS A 311 -30.83 -20.09 -29.89
C LYS A 311 -30.45 -18.68 -30.38
N GLY A 312 -30.03 -17.80 -29.48
CA GLY A 312 -29.68 -16.41 -29.76
C GLY A 312 -28.20 -16.21 -30.05
N GLN A 313 -27.75 -16.47 -31.27
CA GLN A 313 -26.32 -16.45 -31.66
C GLN A 313 -25.63 -15.08 -31.56
N ASN A 314 -26.36 -13.98 -31.36
CA ASN A 314 -25.80 -12.62 -31.30
C ASN A 314 -25.55 -12.10 -29.86
N GLN A 315 -25.84 -12.88 -28.82
CA GLN A 315 -25.66 -12.48 -27.42
C GLN A 315 -24.92 -13.56 -26.62
N ILE A 316 -24.24 -13.16 -25.55
CA ILE A 316 -23.64 -14.11 -24.59
C ILE A 316 -24.55 -14.25 -23.36
N GLY A 317 -24.64 -15.45 -22.82
CA GLY A 317 -25.34 -15.72 -21.56
C GLY A 317 -24.40 -15.55 -20.37
N VAL A 318 -24.84 -14.82 -19.35
CA VAL A 318 -24.11 -14.71 -18.07
C VAL A 318 -25.01 -15.05 -16.89
N ILE A 319 -24.62 -16.09 -16.15
CA ILE A 319 -25.27 -16.49 -14.89
C ILE A 319 -24.52 -15.82 -13.73
N PHE A 320 -25.21 -15.00 -12.95
CA PHE A 320 -24.67 -14.45 -11.69
C PHE A 320 -25.21 -15.26 -10.51
N SER A 321 -24.35 -15.78 -9.65
CA SER A 321 -24.81 -16.66 -8.58
C SER A 321 -23.99 -16.55 -7.31
N THR A 322 -24.66 -16.84 -6.18
CA THR A 322 -23.96 -17.04 -4.92
C THR A 322 -23.30 -18.42 -4.90
N TYR A 323 -22.15 -18.58 -4.21
CA TYR A 323 -21.50 -19.88 -4.06
C TYR A 323 -22.45 -20.95 -3.49
N GLN A 324 -23.32 -20.57 -2.56
CA GLN A 324 -24.33 -21.43 -1.93
C GLN A 324 -25.31 -21.99 -2.96
N SER A 325 -25.61 -21.24 -4.02
CA SER A 325 -26.58 -21.62 -5.06
C SER A 325 -25.90 -22.27 -6.27
N SER A 326 -24.58 -22.42 -6.28
CA SER A 326 -23.82 -23.00 -7.40
C SER A 326 -24.21 -24.45 -7.72
N HIS A 327 -24.71 -25.20 -6.74
CA HIS A 327 -25.22 -26.56 -6.94
C HIS A 327 -26.48 -26.62 -7.84
N GLN A 328 -27.27 -25.55 -7.88
CA GLN A 328 -28.43 -25.46 -8.79
C GLN A 328 -27.98 -25.31 -10.23
N ILE A 329 -26.90 -24.55 -10.47
CA ILE A 329 -26.27 -24.43 -11.80
C ILE A 329 -25.68 -25.78 -12.21
N ALA A 330 -24.96 -26.46 -11.32
CA ALA A 330 -24.44 -27.81 -11.58
C ALA A 330 -25.54 -28.78 -12.04
N THR A 331 -26.71 -28.73 -11.39
CA THR A 331 -27.87 -29.56 -11.74
C THR A 331 -28.44 -29.15 -13.11
N ALA A 332 -28.53 -27.85 -13.41
CA ALA A 332 -29.00 -27.36 -14.71
C ALA A 332 -28.04 -27.73 -15.86
N LEU A 333 -26.73 -27.70 -15.64
CA LEU A 333 -25.72 -28.16 -16.60
C LEU A 333 -25.87 -29.65 -16.91
N ALA A 334 -26.10 -30.47 -15.87
CA ALA A 334 -26.37 -31.90 -16.05
C ALA A 334 -27.67 -32.16 -16.83
N ASN A 335 -28.73 -31.38 -16.58
CA ASN A 335 -30.02 -31.52 -17.27
C ASN A 335 -29.96 -31.11 -18.74
N SER A 336 -29.22 -30.05 -19.06
CA SER A 336 -29.06 -29.52 -20.43
C SER A 336 -27.95 -30.21 -21.22
N ASN A 337 -27.08 -30.98 -20.56
CA ASN A 337 -25.85 -31.55 -21.13
C ASN A 337 -24.97 -30.48 -21.82
N GLN A 338 -24.92 -29.27 -21.23
CA GLN A 338 -24.11 -28.15 -21.70
C GLN A 338 -22.89 -27.94 -20.79
N GLU A 339 -21.84 -27.31 -21.32
CA GLU A 339 -20.71 -26.82 -20.54
C GLU A 339 -20.67 -25.29 -20.54
N LEU A 340 -20.06 -24.71 -19.51
CA LEU A 340 -19.82 -23.27 -19.45
C LEU A 340 -18.55 -22.89 -20.20
N SER A 341 -18.56 -21.77 -20.91
CA SER A 341 -17.33 -21.27 -21.55
C SER A 341 -16.35 -20.78 -20.49
N THR A 342 -16.80 -19.88 -19.62
CA THR A 342 -15.95 -19.30 -18.57
C THR A 342 -16.66 -19.27 -17.23
N VAL A 343 -15.93 -19.61 -16.16
CA VAL A 343 -16.36 -19.42 -14.78
C VAL A 343 -15.41 -18.44 -14.12
N VAL A 344 -15.95 -17.32 -13.64
CA VAL A 344 -15.22 -16.38 -12.80
C VAL A 344 -15.68 -16.55 -11.35
N ALA A 345 -14.76 -16.92 -10.47
CA ALA A 345 -14.98 -17.03 -9.04
C ALA A 345 -14.39 -15.80 -8.34
N ASP A 346 -15.23 -14.86 -7.92
CA ASP A 346 -14.81 -13.68 -7.15
C ASP A 346 -14.76 -13.98 -5.65
N GLU A 347 -13.86 -13.30 -4.94
CA GLU A 347 -13.47 -13.61 -3.56
C GLU A 347 -13.13 -15.10 -3.35
N ALA A 348 -12.39 -15.67 -4.29
CA ALA A 348 -12.07 -17.10 -4.36
C ALA A 348 -11.32 -17.65 -3.12
N HIS A 349 -10.72 -16.81 -2.28
CA HIS A 349 -10.16 -17.25 -1.00
C HIS A 349 -11.23 -17.88 -0.08
N ARG A 350 -12.52 -17.61 -0.31
CA ARG A 350 -13.64 -18.22 0.42
C ARG A 350 -13.90 -19.68 0.04
N THR A 351 -13.43 -20.11 -1.12
CA THR A 351 -13.56 -21.50 -1.60
C THR A 351 -12.36 -22.37 -1.23
N ALA A 352 -11.30 -21.77 -0.69
CA ALA A 352 -10.15 -22.51 -0.17
C ALA A 352 -10.52 -23.24 1.14
N GLY A 353 -10.28 -24.55 1.20
CA GLY A 353 -10.60 -25.38 2.36
C GLY A 353 -9.68 -25.14 3.55
N LEU A 354 -10.22 -25.32 4.77
CA LEU A 354 -9.42 -25.53 5.97
C LEU A 354 -8.76 -26.91 5.87
N ARG A 355 -7.43 -26.98 5.95
CA ARG A 355 -6.77 -28.25 6.31
C ARG A 355 -7.27 -28.65 7.71
N ARG A 356 -8.06 -29.73 7.78
CA ARG A 356 -8.46 -30.50 8.99
C ARG A 356 -9.50 -29.87 9.96
N ILE A 357 -10.77 -29.79 9.55
CA ILE A 357 -11.90 -29.86 10.51
C ILE A 357 -12.95 -30.87 10.01
N PRO A 358 -13.06 -32.08 10.62
CA PRO A 358 -13.95 -33.15 10.16
C PRO A 358 -15.46 -32.86 10.27
N LYS A 359 -15.88 -31.80 10.98
CA LYS A 359 -17.30 -31.56 11.33
C LYS A 359 -18.07 -30.61 10.40
N LEU A 360 -17.43 -29.98 9.41
CA LEU A 360 -18.07 -28.94 8.58
C LEU A 360 -18.41 -29.41 7.16
N GLU A 361 -18.91 -30.63 7.00
CA GLU A 361 -18.97 -31.27 5.68
C GLU A 361 -20.05 -30.73 4.73
N LYS A 362 -21.17 -30.13 5.19
CA LYS A 362 -22.26 -29.74 4.26
C LYS A 362 -22.06 -28.34 3.63
N LYS A 363 -21.76 -27.29 4.43
CA LYS A 363 -21.59 -25.91 3.92
C LYS A 363 -20.28 -25.70 3.12
N LEU A 364 -19.20 -26.43 3.43
CA LEU A 364 -17.97 -26.38 2.64
C LEU A 364 -18.16 -27.01 1.25
N ARG A 365 -19.01 -28.04 1.14
CA ARG A 365 -19.30 -28.67 -0.17
C ARG A 365 -19.86 -27.66 -1.16
N ASP A 366 -20.80 -26.81 -0.74
CA ASP A 366 -21.45 -25.82 -1.62
C ASP A 366 -20.46 -24.78 -2.20
N PHE A 367 -19.51 -24.31 -1.39
CA PHE A 367 -18.49 -23.35 -1.85
C PHE A 367 -17.44 -23.99 -2.79
N THR A 368 -17.26 -25.29 -2.70
CA THR A 368 -16.26 -26.03 -3.50
C THR A 368 -16.81 -26.63 -4.79
N VAL A 369 -18.12 -26.62 -5.03
CA VAL A 369 -18.74 -27.22 -6.24
C VAL A 369 -18.12 -26.67 -7.52
N CYS A 370 -17.78 -25.37 -7.54
CA CYS A 370 -17.16 -24.71 -8.69
C CYS A 370 -15.76 -25.26 -9.07
N HIS A 371 -15.11 -26.02 -8.19
CA HIS A 371 -13.81 -26.65 -8.47
C HIS A 371 -13.95 -28.00 -9.17
N ASP A 372 -15.11 -28.65 -9.08
CA ASP A 372 -15.37 -29.99 -9.61
C ASP A 372 -15.63 -29.91 -11.12
N GLU A 373 -14.83 -30.62 -11.92
CA GLU A 373 -14.95 -30.66 -13.38
C GLU A 373 -16.10 -31.53 -13.89
N GLY A 374 -16.49 -32.55 -13.13
CA GLY A 374 -17.62 -33.40 -13.49
C GLY A 374 -18.96 -32.74 -13.19
N ARG A 375 -19.05 -32.04 -12.04
CA ARG A 375 -20.31 -31.39 -11.62
C ARG A 375 -20.49 -29.98 -12.18
N PHE A 376 -19.41 -29.25 -12.46
CA PHE A 376 -19.46 -27.86 -12.90
C PHE A 376 -18.61 -27.67 -14.17
N PRO A 377 -18.92 -28.38 -15.28
CA PRO A 377 -18.08 -28.41 -16.47
C PRO A 377 -17.86 -27.01 -17.04
N ALA A 378 -16.59 -26.62 -17.21
CA ALA A 378 -16.22 -25.34 -17.81
C ALA A 378 -14.88 -25.40 -18.53
N LYS A 379 -14.77 -24.69 -19.66
CA LYS A 379 -13.54 -24.61 -20.45
C LYS A 379 -12.47 -23.74 -19.78
N PHE A 380 -12.86 -22.56 -19.29
CA PHE A 380 -11.98 -21.62 -18.60
C PHE A 380 -12.46 -21.35 -17.18
N ARG A 381 -11.54 -21.35 -16.20
CA ARG A 381 -11.82 -20.99 -14.81
C ARG A 381 -10.85 -19.93 -14.31
N VAL A 382 -11.40 -18.82 -13.83
CA VAL A 382 -10.63 -17.67 -13.35
C VAL A 382 -11.01 -17.39 -11.90
N TYR A 383 -10.03 -17.52 -11.00
CA TYR A 383 -10.19 -17.23 -9.59
C TYR A 383 -9.65 -15.84 -9.27
N GLN A 384 -10.50 -14.93 -8.83
CA GLN A 384 -10.10 -13.56 -8.52
C GLN A 384 -10.12 -13.34 -7.01
N THR A 385 -9.07 -12.73 -6.47
CA THR A 385 -9.07 -12.29 -5.08
C THR A 385 -8.05 -11.17 -4.82
N ALA A 386 -8.22 -10.45 -3.72
CA ALA A 386 -7.17 -9.57 -3.21
C ALA A 386 -6.24 -10.28 -2.21
N THR A 387 -6.71 -11.37 -1.59
CA THR A 387 -6.10 -11.98 -0.40
C THR A 387 -6.00 -13.49 -0.57
N PRO A 388 -5.03 -13.98 -1.36
CA PRO A 388 -4.89 -15.41 -1.66
C PRO A 388 -4.54 -16.25 -0.43
N ARG A 389 -4.08 -15.62 0.66
CA ARG A 389 -3.77 -16.22 1.95
C ARG A 389 -4.52 -15.47 3.05
N VAL A 390 -5.18 -16.20 3.94
CA VAL A 390 -5.93 -15.64 5.08
C VAL A 390 -5.33 -16.15 6.39
N TYR A 391 -4.94 -15.22 7.27
CA TYR A 391 -4.32 -15.49 8.57
C TYR A 391 -5.34 -15.36 9.72
N ASN A 392 -5.18 -16.07 10.84
CA ASN A 392 -6.07 -15.92 12.01
C ASN A 392 -5.29 -16.01 13.34
N LEU A 393 -5.77 -15.25 14.32
CA LEU A 393 -5.21 -15.05 15.66
C LEU A 393 -5.83 -15.99 16.74
N GLY A 394 -6.29 -17.19 16.36
CA GLY A 394 -7.07 -18.07 17.24
C GLY A 394 -6.38 -18.50 18.56
N LYS A 395 -7.20 -18.90 19.56
CA LYS A 395 -6.87 -19.26 20.97
C LYS A 395 -5.84 -20.39 21.20
N HIS A 396 -5.19 -20.93 20.18
CA HIS A 396 -4.19 -22.00 20.29
C HIS A 396 -2.74 -21.49 20.29
N SER A 397 -2.53 -20.24 20.72
CA SER A 397 -1.27 -19.50 20.62
C SER A 397 -0.08 -20.00 21.45
N LYS A 398 -0.19 -21.17 22.09
CA LYS A 398 0.88 -21.68 22.96
C LYS A 398 1.91 -22.59 22.28
N ARG A 399 1.75 -23.02 21.02
CA ARG A 399 2.71 -23.98 20.42
C ARG A 399 3.07 -23.91 18.93
N ASN A 400 2.49 -23.02 18.11
CA ASN A 400 2.96 -22.71 16.75
C ASN A 400 2.04 -21.63 16.14
N ASN A 401 2.55 -20.43 15.86
CA ASN A 401 1.69 -19.24 15.87
C ASN A 401 1.40 -18.53 14.53
N ASN A 402 1.50 -19.15 13.35
CA ASN A 402 0.98 -18.55 12.09
C ASN A 402 0.14 -19.57 11.34
N TRP A 403 -1.08 -19.82 11.82
CA TRP A 403 -1.99 -20.70 11.08
C TRP A 403 -2.63 -19.91 9.95
N ILE A 404 -2.04 -20.06 8.76
CA ILE A 404 -2.75 -19.83 7.50
C ILE A 404 -4.03 -20.67 7.58
N VAL A 405 -5.18 -20.01 7.68
CA VAL A 405 -6.48 -20.69 7.79
C VAL A 405 -6.87 -21.26 6.43
N ARG A 406 -6.58 -20.49 5.37
CA ARG A 406 -6.92 -20.78 3.98
C ARG A 406 -5.86 -20.24 3.05
N THR A 407 -5.49 -21.04 2.05
CA THR A 407 -4.55 -20.66 0.98
C THR A 407 -5.06 -21.13 -0.38
N MET A 408 -4.78 -20.34 -1.41
CA MET A 408 -5.00 -20.68 -2.82
C MET A 408 -3.73 -21.19 -3.53
N ASP A 409 -2.72 -21.65 -2.77
CA ASP A 409 -1.44 -22.13 -3.31
C ASP A 409 -1.56 -23.42 -4.13
N ASP A 410 -2.64 -24.19 -3.95
CA ASP A 410 -2.90 -25.43 -4.70
C ASP A 410 -3.21 -25.13 -6.18
N GLN A 411 -2.21 -25.34 -7.05
CA GLN A 411 -2.33 -25.13 -8.48
C GLN A 411 -3.29 -26.13 -9.16
N ALA A 412 -3.54 -27.30 -8.57
CA ALA A 412 -4.48 -28.26 -9.15
C ALA A 412 -5.93 -27.74 -9.05
N VAL A 413 -6.24 -27.02 -7.97
CA VAL A 413 -7.56 -26.42 -7.74
C VAL A 413 -7.66 -25.05 -8.43
N PHE A 414 -6.71 -24.16 -8.17
CA PHE A 414 -6.78 -22.74 -8.52
C PHE A 414 -6.00 -22.34 -9.78
N GLY A 415 -5.21 -23.25 -10.34
CA GLY A 415 -4.41 -23.01 -11.54
C GLY A 415 -3.22 -22.08 -11.34
N VAL A 416 -2.63 -21.66 -12.46
CA VAL A 416 -1.46 -20.78 -12.50
C VAL A 416 -1.83 -19.33 -12.22
N GLU A 417 -0.86 -18.52 -11.80
CA GLU A 417 -1.06 -17.08 -11.65
C GLU A 417 -1.10 -16.39 -13.02
N LEU A 418 -2.25 -15.82 -13.37
CA LEU A 418 -2.47 -15.14 -14.65
C LEU A 418 -1.99 -13.69 -14.61
N TYR A 419 -2.24 -13.02 -13.49
CA TYR A 419 -1.87 -11.62 -13.29
C TYR A 419 -1.83 -11.26 -11.80
N ARG A 420 -0.87 -10.40 -11.42
CA ARG A 420 -0.72 -9.88 -10.06
C ARG A 420 -0.32 -8.42 -10.05
N LYS A 421 -0.95 -7.64 -9.16
CA LYS A 421 -0.45 -6.35 -8.67
C LYS A 421 -0.59 -6.31 -7.15
N SER A 422 0.37 -5.71 -6.48
CA SER A 422 0.33 -5.47 -5.05
C SER A 422 -0.43 -4.18 -4.71
N TYR A 423 -0.76 -3.97 -3.45
CA TYR A 423 -1.30 -2.69 -3.00
C TYR A 423 -0.29 -1.55 -3.20
N VAL A 424 1.00 -1.83 -2.98
CA VAL A 424 2.09 -0.88 -3.24
C VAL A 424 2.10 -0.44 -4.70
N ASP A 425 1.93 -1.37 -5.65
CA ASP A 425 1.81 -1.03 -7.06
C ASP A 425 0.62 -0.10 -7.31
N ALA A 426 -0.52 -0.35 -6.67
CA ALA A 426 -1.74 0.43 -6.84
C ALA A 426 -1.63 1.84 -6.26
N VAL A 427 -0.94 2.03 -5.14
CA VAL A 427 -0.66 3.36 -4.57
C VAL A 427 0.40 4.08 -5.39
N THR A 428 1.48 3.39 -5.75
CA THR A 428 2.58 3.95 -6.55
C THR A 428 2.07 4.44 -7.91
N ASN A 429 1.19 3.69 -8.56
CA ASN A 429 0.57 4.06 -9.84
C ASN A 429 -0.71 4.90 -9.68
N GLU A 430 -1.01 5.38 -8.47
CA GLU A 430 -2.13 6.28 -8.20
C GLU A 430 -3.53 5.72 -8.56
N TRP A 431 -3.70 4.38 -8.54
CA TRP A 431 -5.01 3.74 -8.70
C TRP A 431 -5.83 3.77 -7.42
N LEU A 432 -5.14 3.77 -6.29
CA LEU A 432 -5.72 3.83 -4.94
C LEU A 432 -5.03 4.95 -4.15
N SER A 433 -5.76 5.53 -3.19
CA SER A 433 -5.18 6.39 -2.18
C SER A 433 -4.42 5.53 -1.16
N ASN A 434 -3.30 6.05 -0.64
CA ASN A 434 -2.60 5.41 0.47
C ASN A 434 -3.47 5.48 1.74
N TYR A 435 -3.13 4.73 2.79
CA TYR A 435 -3.87 4.78 4.06
C TYR A 435 -2.99 5.13 5.25
N ARG A 436 -3.63 5.56 6.34
CA ARG A 436 -3.01 5.72 7.65
C ARG A 436 -3.90 5.16 8.74
N ILE A 437 -3.31 4.41 9.67
CA ILE A 437 -3.96 3.85 10.85
C ILE A 437 -3.86 4.89 11.96
N ILE A 438 -4.99 5.31 12.51
CA ILE A 438 -5.08 6.23 13.64
C ILE A 438 -5.48 5.42 14.86
N ALA A 439 -4.51 5.17 15.73
CA ALA A 439 -4.71 4.49 16.99
C ALA A 439 -5.01 5.54 18.07
N LEU A 440 -6.27 5.62 18.52
CA LEU A 440 -6.71 6.67 19.43
C LEU A 440 -6.82 6.17 20.86
N GLY A 441 -5.93 6.62 21.73
CA GLY A 441 -5.97 6.37 23.17
C GLY A 441 -6.79 7.42 23.91
N VAL A 442 -7.72 7.01 24.77
CA VAL A 442 -8.39 7.92 25.73
C VAL A 442 -7.99 7.46 27.13
N ASN A 443 -7.39 8.35 27.93
CA ASN A 443 -6.70 7.99 29.19
C ASN A 443 -7.00 8.92 30.38
N ASP A 444 -8.00 9.79 30.28
CA ASP A 444 -8.30 10.77 31.33
C ASP A 444 -9.55 10.39 32.14
N GLN A 445 -9.60 10.80 33.41
CA GLN A 445 -10.63 10.37 34.36
C GLN A 445 -12.05 10.82 33.95
N ASP A 446 -12.19 12.03 33.43
CA ASP A 446 -13.48 12.59 32.98
C ASP A 446 -14.06 11.79 31.80
N ALA A 447 -13.23 11.29 30.89
CA ALA A 447 -13.66 10.36 29.85
C ALA A 447 -14.16 9.03 30.43
N PHE A 448 -13.50 8.51 31.48
CA PHE A 448 -13.93 7.30 32.18
C PHE A 448 -15.27 7.51 32.89
N ASP A 449 -15.46 8.66 33.54
CA ASP A 449 -16.71 8.99 34.24
C ASP A 449 -17.87 9.16 33.25
N THR A 450 -17.65 9.89 32.14
CA THR A 450 -18.61 10.00 31.05
C THR A 450 -18.95 8.63 30.46
N ALA A 451 -17.95 7.77 30.26
CA ALA A 451 -18.15 6.42 29.75
C ALA A 451 -18.93 5.51 30.72
N ASN A 452 -18.72 5.68 32.03
CA ASN A 452 -19.48 5.00 33.08
C ASN A 452 -20.95 5.43 33.07
N ASN A 453 -21.22 6.74 32.96
CA ASN A 453 -22.58 7.27 32.83
C ASN A 453 -23.27 6.69 31.59
N MET A 454 -22.61 6.74 30.43
CA MET A 454 -23.12 6.14 29.20
C MET A 454 -23.43 4.64 29.35
N ALA A 455 -22.57 3.89 30.04
CA ALA A 455 -22.80 2.46 30.28
C ALA A 455 -24.02 2.23 31.17
N ALA A 456 -24.17 3.01 32.25
CA ALA A 456 -25.34 2.96 33.14
C ALA A 456 -26.64 3.33 32.42
N GLU A 457 -26.65 4.44 31.66
CA GLU A 457 -27.80 4.89 30.87
C GLU A 457 -28.20 3.91 29.76
N SER A 458 -27.26 3.09 29.29
CA SER A 458 -27.53 2.08 28.28
C SER A 458 -28.28 0.86 28.83
N ASP A 459 -28.61 0.82 30.13
CA ASP A 459 -29.17 -0.35 30.80
C ASP A 459 -28.25 -1.58 30.62
N ASN A 460 -26.95 -1.38 30.87
CA ASN A 460 -25.87 -2.36 30.70
C ASN A 460 -25.73 -2.98 29.29
N LYS A 461 -26.32 -2.37 28.25
CA LYS A 461 -26.13 -2.81 26.86
C LYS A 461 -24.74 -2.47 26.31
N LEU A 462 -24.11 -1.41 26.84
CA LEU A 462 -22.72 -1.03 26.58
C LEU A 462 -21.89 -1.26 27.85
N SER A 463 -20.68 -1.79 27.68
CA SER A 463 -19.66 -1.75 28.73
C SER A 463 -18.94 -0.41 28.71
N VAL A 464 -18.30 -0.05 29.82
CA VAL A 464 -17.42 1.13 29.94
C VAL A 464 -16.40 1.18 28.81
N THR A 465 -15.78 0.03 28.49
CA THR A 465 -14.85 -0.12 27.36
C THR A 465 -15.49 0.29 26.04
N ASN A 466 -16.72 -0.16 25.76
CA ASN A 466 -17.42 0.21 24.52
C ASN A 466 -17.72 1.71 24.51
N SER A 467 -18.17 2.28 25.63
CA SER A 467 -18.44 3.71 25.76
C SER A 467 -17.19 4.55 25.51
N LEU A 468 -16.04 4.18 26.07
CA LEU A 468 -14.74 4.82 25.82
C LEU A 468 -14.35 4.78 24.33
N ARG A 469 -14.56 3.64 23.67
CA ARG A 469 -14.32 3.50 22.22
C ARG A 469 -15.26 4.40 21.41
N GLY A 470 -16.49 4.58 21.87
CA GLY A 470 -17.46 5.52 21.32
C GLY A 470 -17.02 6.98 21.49
N LEU A 471 -16.56 7.36 22.69
CA LEU A 471 -16.02 8.69 22.96
C LEU A 471 -14.80 9.01 22.10
N ALA A 472 -13.90 8.03 21.91
CA ALA A 472 -12.78 8.14 20.98
C ALA A 472 -13.27 8.44 19.55
N LEU A 473 -14.28 7.70 19.06
CA LEU A 473 -14.89 8.00 17.76
C LEU A 473 -15.47 9.42 17.71
N ALA A 474 -16.18 9.85 18.76
CA ALA A 474 -16.78 11.18 18.82
C ALA A 474 -15.73 12.29 18.82
N LEU A 475 -14.58 12.11 19.47
CA LEU A 475 -13.45 13.06 19.39
C LEU A 475 -12.92 13.19 17.96
N VAL A 476 -12.69 12.07 17.28
CA VAL A 476 -12.22 12.09 15.88
C VAL A 476 -13.23 12.78 14.98
N MET A 477 -14.51 12.41 15.09
CA MET A 477 -15.59 13.02 14.32
C MET A 477 -15.84 14.48 14.70
N GLY A 478 -15.54 14.89 15.93
CA GLY A 478 -15.60 16.28 16.38
C GLY A 478 -14.47 17.16 15.84
N GLY A 479 -13.41 16.57 15.29
CA GLY A 479 -12.29 17.30 14.70
C GLY A 479 -11.02 17.32 15.56
N ALA A 480 -10.85 16.39 16.50
CA ALA A 480 -9.66 16.31 17.34
C ALA A 480 -8.34 16.21 16.53
N LEU A 481 -8.43 15.74 15.28
CA LEU A 481 -7.26 15.58 14.41
C LEU A 481 -6.96 16.81 13.53
N ARG A 482 -7.76 17.89 13.59
CA ARG A 482 -7.57 19.09 12.73
C ARG A 482 -6.18 19.70 12.85
N LYS A 483 -5.61 19.74 14.06
CA LYS A 483 -4.25 20.26 14.30
C LYS A 483 -3.15 19.45 13.61
N SER A 484 -3.36 18.15 13.42
CA SER A 484 -2.44 17.29 12.66
C SER A 484 -2.56 17.45 11.14
N GLY A 485 -3.48 18.30 10.66
CA GLY A 485 -3.81 18.42 9.24
C GLY A 485 -4.68 17.28 8.71
N THR A 486 -5.17 16.40 9.58
CA THR A 486 -6.02 15.26 9.21
C THR A 486 -7.50 15.63 9.27
N VAL A 487 -8.17 15.53 8.13
CA VAL A 487 -9.61 15.83 7.99
C VAL A 487 -10.40 14.53 7.83
N ILE A 488 -11.31 14.28 8.77
CA ILE A 488 -12.27 13.18 8.70
C ILE A 488 -13.66 13.75 8.42
N ALA A 489 -14.06 13.79 7.15
CA ALA A 489 -15.36 14.32 6.74
C ALA A 489 -16.46 13.25 6.77
N SER A 490 -16.10 11.99 6.52
CA SER A 490 -17.05 10.88 6.50
C SER A 490 -16.45 9.58 7.05
N SER A 491 -17.23 8.82 7.81
CA SER A 491 -16.75 7.56 8.40
C SER A 491 -17.78 6.43 8.41
N ILE A 492 -17.31 5.20 8.22
CA ILE A 492 -18.09 3.98 8.46
C ILE A 492 -17.47 3.24 9.63
N ASN A 493 -18.25 3.02 10.69
CA ASN A 493 -17.79 2.51 11.97
C ASN A 493 -18.45 1.18 12.29
N PHE A 494 -17.66 0.25 12.78
CA PHE A 494 -18.03 -1.15 12.93
C PHE A 494 -18.09 -1.58 14.39
N VAL A 495 -19.22 -2.17 14.78
CA VAL A 495 -19.45 -2.84 16.07
C VAL A 495 -19.96 -4.26 15.84
N ASN A 496 -19.96 -5.08 16.88
CA ASN A 496 -20.25 -6.52 16.77
C ASN A 496 -21.73 -6.88 16.92
N THR A 497 -22.57 -6.01 17.48
CA THR A 497 -24.01 -6.30 17.65
C THR A 497 -24.90 -5.10 17.33
N ILE A 498 -26.09 -5.38 16.79
CA ILE A 498 -27.05 -4.34 16.38
C ILE A 498 -27.50 -3.52 17.59
N LYS A 499 -27.71 -4.17 18.74
CA LYS A 499 -28.07 -3.51 20.00
C LYS A 499 -27.01 -2.47 20.40
N LYS A 500 -25.73 -2.85 20.41
CA LYS A 500 -24.62 -1.94 20.70
C LYS A 500 -24.58 -0.78 19.72
N SER A 501 -24.75 -1.06 18.42
CA SER A 501 -24.74 -0.01 17.40
C SER A 501 -25.81 1.05 17.63
N LYS A 502 -27.04 0.64 17.96
CA LYS A 502 -28.17 1.56 18.21
C LYS A 502 -27.94 2.42 19.45
N GLU A 503 -27.56 1.79 20.56
CA GLU A 503 -27.33 2.53 21.81
C GLU A 503 -26.12 3.45 21.72
N MET A 504 -25.03 3.00 21.09
CA MET A 504 -23.85 3.83 20.85
C MET A 504 -24.21 5.07 20.04
N THR A 505 -24.90 4.90 18.91
CA THR A 505 -25.35 6.05 18.09
C THR A 505 -26.24 7.01 18.89
N ARG A 506 -27.16 6.49 19.72
CA ARG A 506 -28.04 7.32 20.55
C ARG A 506 -27.25 8.14 21.57
N LEU A 507 -26.32 7.51 22.29
CA LEU A 507 -25.56 8.14 23.37
C LEU A 507 -24.52 9.12 22.83
N LEU A 508 -23.83 8.81 21.74
CA LEU A 508 -22.86 9.74 21.13
C LEU A 508 -23.51 10.99 20.54
N LYS A 509 -24.83 11.00 20.36
CA LYS A 509 -25.63 12.16 19.96
C LYS A 509 -26.16 12.97 21.15
N SER A 510 -26.00 12.48 22.38
CA SER A 510 -26.50 13.16 23.58
C SER A 510 -25.81 14.51 23.76
N LYS A 511 -26.49 15.40 24.47
CA LYS A 511 -25.96 16.73 24.80
C LYS A 511 -24.69 16.61 25.65
N GLU A 512 -24.70 15.73 26.64
CA GLU A 512 -23.55 15.44 27.53
C GLU A 512 -22.29 15.10 26.74
N VAL A 513 -22.36 14.14 25.80
CA VAL A 513 -21.20 13.75 25.00
C VAL A 513 -20.74 14.87 24.07
N ARG A 514 -21.68 15.62 23.46
CA ARG A 514 -21.32 16.76 22.60
C ARG A 514 -20.63 17.88 23.38
N GLU A 515 -21.10 18.19 24.58
CA GLU A 515 -20.48 19.18 25.47
C GLU A 515 -19.10 18.71 25.92
N TRP A 516 -18.97 17.43 26.27
CA TRP A 516 -17.68 16.82 26.59
C TRP A 516 -16.68 16.92 25.42
N VAL A 517 -17.09 16.54 24.20
CA VAL A 517 -16.24 16.71 23.00
C VAL A 517 -15.90 18.18 22.77
N GLN A 518 -16.85 19.09 22.88
CA GLN A 518 -16.60 20.52 22.69
C GLN A 518 -15.58 21.06 23.71
N HIS A 519 -15.71 20.69 24.98
CA HIS A 519 -14.78 21.07 26.03
C HIS A 519 -13.37 20.58 25.71
N ARG A 520 -13.24 19.32 25.27
CA ARG A 520 -11.97 18.71 24.87
C ARG A 520 -11.30 19.40 23.70
N LEU A 521 -12.05 19.71 22.65
CA LEU A 521 -11.54 20.47 21.51
C LEU A 521 -11.07 21.86 21.94
N THR A 522 -11.83 22.51 22.83
CA THR A 522 -11.50 23.86 23.33
C THR A 522 -10.22 23.85 24.18
N ASP A 523 -10.09 22.91 25.12
CA ASP A 523 -8.88 22.74 25.96
C ASP A 523 -7.66 22.38 25.11
N ALA A 524 -7.86 21.56 24.07
CA ALA A 524 -6.82 21.25 23.10
C ALA A 524 -6.48 22.45 22.19
N GLY A 525 -7.19 23.59 22.29
CA GLY A 525 -7.01 24.77 21.45
C GLY A 525 -7.38 24.52 19.98
N ILE A 526 -8.31 23.59 19.72
CA ILE A 526 -8.87 23.29 18.42
C ILE A 526 -10.14 24.12 18.25
N GLY A 527 -10.14 25.01 17.26
CA GLY A 527 -11.29 25.84 16.93
C GLY A 527 -12.41 25.06 16.25
N GLY A 528 -13.64 25.55 16.40
CA GLY A 528 -14.84 25.04 15.73
C GLY A 528 -15.80 24.29 16.66
N ALA A 529 -17.06 24.22 16.25
CA ALA A 529 -18.08 23.48 16.98
C ALA A 529 -17.95 21.96 16.73
N ALA A 530 -18.23 21.15 17.75
CA ALA A 530 -18.36 19.69 17.68
C ALA A 530 -19.67 19.30 16.95
N ASN A 531 -19.76 19.67 15.67
CA ASN A 531 -20.97 19.52 14.86
C ASN A 531 -20.94 18.26 13.98
N TYR A 532 -20.66 17.11 14.59
CA TYR A 532 -20.73 15.83 13.90
C TYR A 532 -22.15 15.24 13.94
N ASP A 533 -22.47 14.41 12.95
CA ASP A 533 -23.67 13.57 12.94
C ASP A 533 -23.31 12.09 12.80
N LEU A 534 -24.10 11.24 13.47
CA LEU A 534 -23.89 9.79 13.53
C LEU A 534 -25.23 9.07 13.33
N GLU A 535 -25.34 8.20 12.35
CA GLU A 535 -26.54 7.37 12.17
C GLU A 535 -26.23 5.89 12.34
N HIS A 536 -27.27 5.11 12.68
CA HIS A 536 -27.18 3.68 12.75
C HIS A 536 -27.82 3.08 11.50
N LEU A 537 -27.15 2.08 10.91
CA LEU A 537 -27.76 1.22 9.93
C LEU A 537 -27.51 -0.25 10.28
N ASP A 538 -28.50 -1.09 9.98
CA ASP A 538 -28.45 -2.55 10.11
C ASP A 538 -29.08 -3.23 8.87
N ALA A 539 -29.01 -4.57 8.82
CA ALA A 539 -29.53 -5.35 7.69
C ALA A 539 -31.04 -5.18 7.46
N LYS A 540 -31.81 -4.73 8.46
CA LYS A 540 -33.24 -4.46 8.33
C LYS A 540 -33.51 -3.11 7.66
N SER A 541 -32.49 -2.29 7.44
CA SER A 541 -32.61 -0.99 6.81
C SER A 541 -32.95 -1.15 5.33
N LYS A 542 -34.06 -0.53 4.91
CA LYS A 542 -34.53 -0.55 3.52
C LYS A 542 -33.46 0.00 2.57
N VAL A 543 -33.46 -0.47 1.32
CA VAL A 543 -32.52 0.01 0.28
C VAL A 543 -32.53 1.53 0.14
N ALA A 544 -33.70 2.16 0.17
CA ALA A 544 -33.82 3.63 0.09
C ALA A 544 -33.08 4.34 1.24
N ALA A 545 -33.22 3.86 2.48
CA ALA A 545 -32.52 4.42 3.64
C ALA A 545 -30.99 4.23 3.52
N ARG A 546 -30.54 3.08 2.98
CA ARG A 546 -29.12 2.85 2.69
C ARG A 546 -28.58 3.81 1.63
N GLU A 547 -29.35 4.10 0.57
CA GLU A 547 -28.95 5.06 -0.47
C GLU A 547 -28.92 6.51 0.05
N GLU A 548 -29.90 6.92 0.86
CA GLU A 548 -29.90 8.25 1.50
C GLU A 548 -28.69 8.42 2.42
N ALA A 549 -28.37 7.41 3.23
CA ALA A 549 -27.22 7.45 4.11
C ALA A 549 -25.88 7.55 3.34
N LYS A 550 -25.78 6.91 2.17
CA LYS A 550 -24.62 7.11 1.27
C LYS A 550 -24.52 8.55 0.78
N ALA A 551 -25.66 9.16 0.42
CA ALA A 551 -25.67 10.55 0.00
C ALA A 551 -25.22 11.49 1.14
N ARG A 552 -25.65 11.22 2.38
CA ARG A 552 -25.18 11.96 3.57
C ARG A 552 -23.69 11.77 3.84
N LEU A 553 -23.18 10.53 3.74
CA LEU A 553 -21.73 10.27 3.83
C LEU A 553 -20.95 11.03 2.77
N ALA A 554 -21.45 11.09 1.53
CA ALA A 554 -20.80 11.81 0.45
C ALA A 554 -20.85 13.34 0.62
N ALA A 555 -21.86 13.85 1.32
CA ALA A 555 -22.03 15.27 1.63
C ALA A 555 -21.31 15.72 2.91
N GLY A 556 -20.70 14.80 3.67
CA GLY A 556 -19.94 15.14 4.88
C GLY A 556 -18.79 16.10 4.59
N THR A 557 -18.54 17.02 5.52
CA THR A 557 -17.46 18.03 5.41
C THR A 557 -16.64 18.07 6.70
N GLU A 558 -15.52 18.78 6.70
CA GLU A 558 -14.74 19.01 7.92
C GLU A 558 -15.55 19.72 9.02
N ALA A 559 -16.41 20.66 8.64
CA ALA A 559 -17.23 21.44 9.56
C ALA A 559 -18.47 20.68 10.06
N ALA A 560 -18.97 19.74 9.25
CA ALA A 560 -20.07 18.86 9.60
C ALA A 560 -19.78 17.41 9.17
N PRO A 561 -18.95 16.68 9.94
CA PRO A 561 -18.62 15.30 9.63
C PRO A 561 -19.81 14.36 9.81
N HIS A 562 -19.94 13.36 8.93
CA HIS A 562 -21.03 12.38 8.98
C HIS A 562 -20.50 10.96 9.15
N GLY A 563 -21.02 10.21 10.11
CA GLY A 563 -20.60 8.84 10.37
C GLY A 563 -21.75 7.85 10.42
N ILE A 564 -21.50 6.61 10.00
CA ILE A 564 -22.47 5.51 10.14
C ILE A 564 -21.91 4.43 11.05
N ILE A 565 -22.61 4.08 12.12
CA ILE A 565 -22.29 2.94 12.98
C ILE A 565 -23.12 1.74 12.54
N ASN A 566 -22.47 0.61 12.26
CA ASN A 566 -23.15 -0.55 11.70
C ASN A 566 -22.60 -1.92 12.13
N VAL A 567 -23.34 -2.95 11.72
CA VAL A 567 -22.97 -4.36 11.83
C VAL A 567 -23.07 -5.02 10.45
N GLY A 568 -21.95 -5.11 9.74
CA GLY A 568 -21.79 -5.98 8.55
C GLY A 568 -22.51 -5.55 7.27
N ILE A 569 -23.35 -4.51 7.29
CA ILE A 569 -24.12 -4.06 6.11
C ILE A 569 -23.32 -3.33 5.04
N PHE A 570 -22.18 -2.75 5.40
CA PHE A 570 -21.24 -2.16 4.44
C PHE A 570 -20.03 -3.08 4.20
N GLY A 571 -20.14 -4.36 4.54
CA GLY A 571 -19.11 -5.37 4.23
C GLY A 571 -18.96 -5.60 2.73
N GLU A 572 -20.07 -5.72 2.00
CA GLU A 572 -20.14 -6.01 0.55
C GLU A 572 -21.22 -5.11 -0.14
N GLY A 573 -21.03 -4.67 -1.40
CA GLY A 573 -22.13 -4.07 -2.19
C GLY A 573 -22.35 -2.54 -2.25
N THR A 574 -21.60 -1.70 -1.50
CA THR A 574 -21.77 -0.22 -1.53
C THR A 574 -20.50 0.54 -1.88
N ASP A 575 -20.47 1.22 -3.01
CA ASP A 575 -19.39 2.14 -3.38
C ASP A 575 -19.59 3.52 -2.75
N ALA A 576 -18.58 4.04 -2.05
CA ALA A 576 -18.54 5.39 -1.51
C ALA A 576 -17.09 5.93 -1.61
N PRO A 577 -16.65 6.38 -2.81
CA PRO A 577 -15.26 6.77 -3.04
C PRO A 577 -14.79 7.93 -2.14
N SER A 578 -15.71 8.84 -1.80
CA SER A 578 -15.47 10.00 -0.92
C SER A 578 -15.32 9.66 0.57
N LEU A 579 -15.45 8.38 0.95
CA LEU A 579 -15.33 7.96 2.34
C LEU A 579 -13.93 8.32 2.88
N SER A 580 -13.86 9.12 3.94
CA SER A 580 -12.58 9.54 4.53
C SER A 580 -11.99 8.48 5.46
N ALA A 581 -12.83 7.82 6.27
CA ALA A 581 -12.38 6.90 7.30
C ALA A 581 -13.22 5.64 7.44
N VAL A 582 -12.58 4.59 7.98
CA VAL A 582 -13.24 3.40 8.50
C VAL A 582 -12.84 3.19 9.96
N GLY A 583 -13.81 3.02 10.86
CA GLY A 583 -13.58 2.80 12.27
C GLY A 583 -13.88 1.37 12.70
N PHE A 584 -12.96 0.74 13.43
CA PHE A 584 -13.16 -0.57 14.05
C PHE A 584 -13.25 -0.39 15.57
N LEU A 585 -14.47 -0.17 16.07
CA LEU A 585 -14.69 0.04 17.51
C LEU A 585 -14.60 -1.26 18.30
N GLU A 586 -14.83 -2.40 17.66
CA GLU A 586 -14.63 -3.71 18.26
C GLU A 586 -13.89 -4.64 17.31
N ALA A 587 -13.16 -5.59 17.91
CA ALA A 587 -12.44 -6.64 17.22
C ALA A 587 -13.36 -7.41 16.27
N ARG A 588 -12.95 -7.55 15.01
CA ARG A 588 -13.66 -8.32 13.98
C ARG A 588 -13.20 -9.76 14.00
N LYS A 589 -14.16 -10.68 13.91
CA LYS A 589 -13.85 -12.11 13.79
C LYS A 589 -13.20 -12.45 12.44
N SER A 590 -13.60 -11.75 11.37
CA SER A 590 -13.16 -11.95 9.98
C SER A 590 -12.05 -10.98 9.58
N PRO A 591 -10.83 -11.46 9.27
CA PRO A 591 -9.79 -10.64 8.64
C PRO A 591 -10.20 -10.15 7.24
N VAL A 592 -11.01 -10.93 6.52
CA VAL A 592 -11.48 -10.59 5.17
C VAL A 592 -12.39 -9.37 5.21
N ASP A 593 -13.30 -9.31 6.18
CA ASP A 593 -14.23 -8.17 6.33
C ASP A 593 -13.46 -6.88 6.62
N VAL A 594 -12.37 -6.96 7.39
CA VAL A 594 -11.47 -5.84 7.64
C VAL A 594 -10.85 -5.34 6.33
N ILE A 595 -10.31 -6.24 5.50
CA ILE A 595 -9.66 -5.88 4.23
C ILE A 595 -10.68 -5.29 3.24
N GLN A 596 -11.88 -5.85 3.15
CA GLN A 596 -12.95 -5.33 2.30
C GLN A 596 -13.39 -3.94 2.74
N ALA A 597 -13.58 -3.74 4.05
CA ALA A 597 -13.93 -2.45 4.63
C ALA A 597 -12.86 -1.39 4.39
N VAL A 598 -11.59 -1.72 4.62
CA VAL A 598 -10.45 -0.84 4.35
C VAL A 598 -10.32 -0.57 2.84
N GLY A 599 -10.53 -1.56 1.97
CA GLY A 599 -10.52 -1.37 0.52
C GLY A 599 -11.54 -0.35 0.00
N ARG A 600 -12.57 -0.01 0.78
CA ARG A 600 -13.51 1.09 0.45
C ARG A 600 -12.88 2.45 0.70
N VAL A 601 -12.18 2.61 1.82
CA VAL A 601 -11.51 3.87 2.18
C VAL A 601 -10.30 4.16 1.30
N MET A 602 -9.72 3.15 0.66
CA MET A 602 -8.57 3.32 -0.25
C MET A 602 -8.96 3.81 -1.65
N ARG A 603 -10.26 3.89 -1.99
CA ARG A 603 -10.71 4.39 -3.30
C ARG A 603 -10.40 5.88 -3.44
N ARG A 604 -9.93 6.28 -4.63
CA ARG A 604 -9.65 7.68 -4.94
C ARG A 604 -10.94 8.49 -5.06
N SER A 605 -10.87 9.73 -4.59
CA SER A 605 -11.84 10.79 -4.85
C SER A 605 -11.11 12.14 -4.98
N PRO A 606 -11.70 13.14 -5.66
CA PRO A 606 -11.11 14.47 -5.72
C PRO A 606 -10.79 15.00 -4.32
N GLY A 607 -9.58 15.55 -4.13
CA GLY A 607 -9.12 16.10 -2.84
C GLY A 607 -8.75 15.08 -1.76
N LYS A 608 -8.81 13.76 -2.05
CA LYS A 608 -8.48 12.71 -1.08
C LYS A 608 -7.10 12.12 -1.32
N GLU A 609 -6.15 12.54 -0.49
CA GLU A 609 -4.79 12.02 -0.52
C GLU A 609 -4.67 10.66 0.18
N ARG A 610 -5.34 10.50 1.34
CA ARG A 610 -5.23 9.33 2.20
C ARG A 610 -6.60 8.87 2.69
N GLY A 611 -6.75 7.56 2.89
CA GLY A 611 -7.84 6.96 3.64
C GLY A 611 -7.42 6.66 5.07
N TYR A 612 -8.32 6.80 6.04
CA TYR A 612 -7.98 6.64 7.46
C TYR A 612 -8.63 5.40 8.07
N ILE A 613 -7.88 4.69 8.92
CA ILE A 613 -8.37 3.53 9.67
C ILE A 613 -8.35 3.91 11.15
N ILE A 614 -9.52 4.16 11.73
CA ILE A 614 -9.67 4.57 13.13
C ILE A 614 -9.74 3.32 14.01
N CYS A 615 -8.81 3.20 14.95
CA CYS A 615 -8.74 2.11 15.91
C CYS A 615 -8.66 2.68 17.34
N PRO A 616 -9.76 2.73 18.09
CA PRO A 616 -9.71 3.15 19.48
C PRO A 616 -8.93 2.15 20.35
N ILE A 617 -8.02 2.64 21.16
CA ILE A 617 -7.29 1.90 22.19
C ILE A 617 -7.76 2.43 23.55
N VAL A 618 -8.11 1.52 24.45
CA VAL A 618 -8.57 1.88 25.80
C VAL A 618 -7.36 1.91 26.71
N ILE A 619 -7.05 3.06 27.29
CA ILE A 619 -5.91 3.25 28.21
C ILE A 619 -6.48 3.57 29.60
N PRO A 620 -6.13 2.84 30.66
CA PRO A 620 -6.58 3.12 32.02
C PRO A 620 -6.21 4.55 32.47
N PRO A 621 -7.08 5.19 33.28
CA PRO A 621 -6.85 6.55 33.70
C PRO A 621 -5.63 6.63 34.62
N GLY A 622 -4.89 7.75 34.53
CA GLY A 622 -3.71 7.99 35.37
C GLY A 622 -2.47 7.13 35.02
N THR A 623 -2.54 6.32 33.96
CA THR A 623 -1.37 5.59 33.45
C THR A 623 -0.66 6.40 32.37
N ASP A 624 0.68 6.43 32.41
CA ASP A 624 1.46 6.98 31.30
C ASP A 624 1.20 6.13 30.06
N ALA A 625 0.62 6.77 29.04
CA ALA A 625 0.16 6.08 27.83
C ALA A 625 1.28 5.30 27.16
N GLU A 626 2.50 5.85 27.08
CA GLU A 626 3.63 5.18 26.45
C GLU A 626 4.05 3.92 27.21
N THR A 627 4.17 4.03 28.54
CA THR A 627 4.53 2.91 29.42
C THR A 627 3.44 1.83 29.45
N TRP A 628 2.16 2.24 29.49
CA TRP A 628 1.03 1.33 29.41
C TRP A 628 1.00 0.60 28.07
N LEU A 629 1.14 1.33 26.96
CA LEU A 629 1.19 0.74 25.62
C LEU A 629 2.35 -0.28 25.50
N ARG A 630 3.51 -0.03 26.13
CA ARG A 630 4.64 -0.98 26.18
C ARG A 630 4.36 -2.25 26.99
N ASN A 631 3.66 -2.13 28.11
CA ASN A 631 3.54 -3.21 29.10
C ASN A 631 2.23 -4.01 29.01
N SER A 632 1.17 -3.43 28.46
CA SER A 632 -0.19 -3.99 28.45
C SER A 632 -0.39 -5.12 27.46
N GLY A 633 -1.08 -6.19 27.86
CA GLY A 633 -1.28 -7.44 27.13
C GLY A 633 -2.23 -7.35 25.92
N PRO A 634 -2.36 -8.43 25.12
CA PRO A 634 -3.27 -8.48 23.96
C PRO A 634 -4.74 -8.25 24.33
N GLU A 635 -5.15 -8.65 25.53
CA GLU A 635 -6.53 -8.50 26.01
C GLU A 635 -6.80 -7.10 26.61
N ASP A 636 -5.76 -6.28 26.83
CA ASP A 636 -5.85 -5.02 27.57
C ASP A 636 -6.09 -3.78 26.69
N GLY A 637 -6.06 -3.92 25.36
CA GLY A 637 -6.42 -2.84 24.42
C GLY A 637 -5.79 -2.91 23.03
N TRP A 638 -4.89 -3.86 22.80
CA TRP A 638 -4.22 -4.07 21.50
C TRP A 638 -4.94 -5.06 20.58
N LYS A 639 -5.97 -5.76 21.07
CA LYS A 639 -6.65 -6.85 20.35
C LYS A 639 -7.17 -6.41 18.99
N GLU A 640 -7.86 -5.27 18.96
CA GLU A 640 -8.44 -4.66 17.77
C GLU A 640 -7.35 -4.31 16.76
N LEU A 641 -6.34 -3.56 17.20
CA LEU A 641 -5.25 -3.13 16.34
C LEU A 641 -4.45 -4.32 15.81
N GLY A 642 -4.15 -5.32 16.64
CA GLY A 642 -3.47 -6.54 16.23
C GLY A 642 -4.23 -7.30 15.14
N GLN A 643 -5.56 -7.41 15.26
CA GLN A 643 -6.40 -8.03 14.22
C GLN A 643 -6.39 -7.23 12.92
N ILE A 644 -6.45 -5.90 12.99
CA ILE A 644 -6.36 -5.03 11.82
C ILE A 644 -5.02 -5.22 11.12
N LEU A 645 -3.91 -5.22 11.87
CA LEU A 645 -2.57 -5.39 11.30
C LEU A 645 -2.40 -6.75 10.63
N VAL A 646 -2.89 -7.84 11.24
CA VAL A 646 -2.88 -9.18 10.61
C VAL A 646 -3.68 -9.19 9.31
N ALA A 647 -4.85 -8.57 9.32
CA ALA A 647 -5.68 -8.47 8.14
C ALA A 647 -4.97 -7.67 7.03
N LEU A 648 -4.42 -6.50 7.36
CA LEU A 648 -3.72 -5.64 6.41
C LEU A 648 -2.46 -6.29 5.84
N ARG A 649 -1.72 -7.07 6.63
CA ARG A 649 -0.54 -7.82 6.17
C ARG A 649 -0.83 -8.77 5.00
N ALA A 650 -2.03 -9.34 4.92
CA ALA A 650 -2.40 -10.18 3.79
C ALA A 650 -2.51 -9.42 2.44
N HIS A 651 -2.55 -8.08 2.51
CA HIS A 651 -2.82 -7.20 1.38
C HIS A 651 -1.68 -6.17 1.13
N ASP A 652 -0.97 -5.76 2.18
CA ASP A 652 0.11 -4.78 2.15
C ASP A 652 1.33 -5.29 2.93
N SER A 653 2.40 -5.61 2.21
CA SER A 653 3.66 -6.09 2.79
C SER A 653 4.38 -5.04 3.61
N ARG A 654 4.12 -3.75 3.37
CA ARG A 654 4.73 -2.63 4.12
C ARG A 654 4.39 -2.64 5.62
N ILE A 655 3.34 -3.35 6.03
CA ILE A 655 2.99 -3.51 7.45
C ILE A 655 4.12 -4.20 8.24
N GLU A 656 4.96 -5.03 7.59
CA GLU A 656 6.09 -5.69 8.26
C GLU A 656 7.30 -4.74 8.38
N ASP A 657 7.57 -3.94 7.35
CA ASP A 657 8.83 -3.18 7.20
C ASP A 657 8.70 -1.68 7.53
N GLU A 658 7.52 -1.09 7.36
CA GLU A 658 7.24 0.36 7.38
C GLU A 658 6.06 0.72 8.30
N LEU A 659 5.78 -0.11 9.32
CA LEU A 659 4.65 0.09 10.23
C LEU A 659 4.60 1.49 10.87
N SER A 660 5.76 2.07 11.18
CA SER A 660 5.90 3.42 11.74
C SER A 660 5.28 4.51 10.87
N ASP A 661 5.34 4.33 9.55
CA ASP A 661 4.88 5.33 8.58
C ASP A 661 3.37 5.19 8.35
N LEU A 662 2.85 4.01 8.64
CA LEU A 662 1.46 3.63 8.45
C LEU A 662 0.60 3.88 9.69
N ILE A 663 1.19 3.97 10.89
CA ILE A 663 0.45 4.17 12.15
C ILE A 663 0.74 5.52 12.80
N GLU A 664 -0.30 6.13 13.35
CA GLU A 664 -0.22 7.34 14.16
C GLU A 664 -1.00 7.08 15.46
N ILE A 665 -0.34 7.25 16.60
CA ILE A 665 -0.97 7.11 17.90
C ILE A 665 -1.31 8.51 18.41
N TYR A 666 -2.60 8.78 18.53
CA TYR A 666 -3.13 10.02 19.09
C TYR A 666 -3.63 9.74 20.51
N VAL A 667 -3.08 10.44 21.49
CA VAL A 667 -3.58 10.43 22.87
C VAL A 667 -3.87 11.87 23.24
N PRO A 668 -5.15 12.28 23.41
CA PRO A 668 -5.49 13.61 23.86
C PRO A 668 -4.85 13.84 25.22
N SER A 669 -4.21 14.99 25.42
CA SER A 669 -3.75 15.36 26.75
C SER A 669 -4.95 15.47 27.69
N PRO A 670 -4.83 15.02 28.96
CA PRO A 670 -5.86 15.32 29.95
C PRO A 670 -6.05 16.85 30.04
N PRO A 671 -7.27 17.30 30.40
CA PRO A 671 -7.49 18.72 30.56
C PRO A 671 -6.59 19.19 31.73
N PRO A 672 -6.05 20.42 31.68
CA PRO A 672 -5.27 20.92 32.80
C PRO A 672 -6.15 20.92 34.06
N GLU A 673 -5.76 20.14 35.07
CA GLU A 673 -6.44 20.10 36.36
C GLU A 673 -6.37 21.48 37.04
N ASN A 674 -7.34 21.78 37.90
CA ASN A 674 -7.24 22.92 38.80
C ASN A 674 -6.13 22.60 39.81
N VAL A 675 -5.10 23.43 39.82
CA VAL A 675 -3.95 23.24 40.70
C VAL A 675 -3.90 24.41 41.66
N ALA A 676 -3.85 24.11 42.96
CA ALA A 676 -3.57 25.10 43.99
C ALA A 676 -2.23 25.77 43.68
N THR A 677 -2.28 27.05 43.33
CA THR A 677 -1.12 27.80 42.85
C THR A 677 -0.82 28.94 43.81
N MET A 678 0.40 28.96 44.33
CA MET A 678 0.90 30.06 45.13
C MET A 678 1.23 31.25 44.22
N VAL A 679 0.51 32.34 44.40
CA VAL A 679 0.69 33.59 43.64
C VAL A 679 1.56 34.53 44.47
N THR A 680 2.63 35.06 43.88
CA THR A 680 3.50 36.06 44.50
C THR A 680 3.45 37.36 43.70
N LEU A 681 2.92 38.43 44.27
CA LEU A 681 2.82 39.73 43.63
C LEU A 681 3.85 40.69 44.19
N GLY A 682 4.61 41.37 43.32
CA GLY A 682 5.52 42.44 43.71
C GLY A 682 4.80 43.79 43.83
N ARG A 683 4.95 44.48 44.96
CA ARG A 683 4.52 45.88 45.16
C ARG A 683 5.71 46.84 45.14
N GLU A 684 5.43 48.14 44.98
CA GLU A 684 6.41 49.21 45.18
C GLU A 684 7.08 49.07 46.57
N GLU A 685 8.40 49.32 46.65
CA GLU A 685 9.27 49.11 47.83
C GLU A 685 9.67 47.66 48.16
N ASN A 686 9.97 46.80 47.16
CA ASN A 686 10.59 45.48 47.36
C ASN A 686 9.80 44.50 48.24
N ARG A 687 8.52 44.77 48.49
CA ARG A 687 7.61 43.92 49.26
C ARG A 687 6.88 42.96 48.32
N ALA A 688 6.79 41.70 48.74
CA ALA A 688 6.09 40.65 48.02
C ALA A 688 4.91 40.17 48.87
N GLU A 689 3.74 40.09 48.25
CA GLU A 689 2.53 39.51 48.85
C GLU A 689 2.30 38.11 48.29
N HIS A 690 1.85 37.20 49.14
CA HIS A 690 1.66 35.80 48.80
C HIS A 690 0.20 35.41 48.97
N PHE A 691 -0.38 34.86 47.91
CA PHE A 691 -1.76 34.40 47.84
C PHE A 691 -1.82 32.96 47.34
N ILE A 692 -2.99 32.34 47.42
CA ILE A 692 -3.32 31.07 46.80
C ILE A 692 -4.49 31.27 45.84
N HIS A 693 -4.46 30.53 44.73
CA HIS A 693 -5.54 30.45 43.76
C HIS A 693 -5.73 29.02 43.28
N ASP A 694 -6.95 28.52 43.36
CA ASP A 694 -7.34 27.23 42.81
C ASP A 694 -7.97 27.46 41.43
N GLY A 695 -7.25 27.12 40.38
CA GLY A 695 -7.72 27.31 39.01
C GLY A 695 -6.80 26.69 37.98
N LYS A 696 -7.19 26.72 36.71
CA LYS A 696 -6.33 26.23 35.64
C LYS A 696 -5.06 27.11 35.58
N PRO A 697 -3.87 26.58 35.30
CA PRO A 697 -2.64 27.38 35.31
C PRO A 697 -2.65 28.64 34.45
N GLY A 698 -3.40 28.64 33.33
CA GLY A 698 -3.59 29.82 32.49
C GLY A 698 -4.53 30.86 33.08
N GLU A 699 -5.55 30.45 33.85
CA GLU A 699 -6.48 31.35 34.54
C GLU A 699 -5.76 32.08 35.68
N VAL A 700 -4.89 31.39 36.42
CA VAL A 700 -4.04 31.99 37.45
C VAL A 700 -3.17 33.10 36.86
N VAL A 701 -2.52 32.85 35.73
CA VAL A 701 -1.67 33.85 35.06
C VAL A 701 -2.49 35.05 34.57
N ASN A 702 -3.69 34.82 34.01
CA ASN A 702 -4.59 35.90 33.58
C ASN A 702 -5.07 36.73 34.78
N ALA A 703 -5.44 36.09 35.89
CA ALA A 703 -5.83 36.78 37.10
C ALA A 703 -4.68 37.62 37.66
N VAL A 704 -3.44 37.12 37.62
CA VAL A 704 -2.24 37.88 38.02
C VAL A 704 -2.04 39.08 37.11
N GLU A 705 -2.22 38.91 35.80
CA GLU A 705 -2.11 39.99 34.83
C GLU A 705 -3.20 41.06 35.01
N GLU A 706 -4.46 40.67 35.24
CA GLU A 706 -5.58 41.59 35.52
C GLU A 706 -5.32 42.43 36.77
N VAL A 707 -4.81 41.79 37.84
CA VAL A 707 -4.47 42.46 39.09
C VAL A 707 -3.29 43.43 38.91
N LEU A 708 -2.24 43.02 38.18
CA LEU A 708 -1.09 43.89 37.90
C LEU A 708 -1.44 45.07 36.97
N LYS A 709 -2.46 44.92 36.11
CA LYS A 709 -3.00 46.01 35.28
C LYS A 709 -3.95 46.95 36.04
N GLY A 710 -4.28 46.64 37.30
CA GLY A 710 -5.25 47.41 38.10
C GLY A 710 -6.71 47.21 37.68
N ALA A 711 -7.03 46.13 36.95
CA ALA A 711 -8.40 45.82 36.52
C ALA A 711 -9.24 45.12 37.61
N SER A 712 -8.61 44.59 38.66
CA SER A 712 -9.25 43.96 39.82
C SER A 712 -8.34 44.06 41.04
N ASN A 713 -8.91 44.07 42.25
CA ASN A 713 -8.09 44.01 43.46
C ASN A 713 -7.59 42.57 43.69
N PRO A 714 -6.40 42.37 44.30
CA PRO A 714 -5.89 41.03 44.61
C PRO A 714 -6.86 40.18 45.45
N GLU A 715 -7.53 40.80 46.43
CA GLU A 715 -8.46 40.15 47.36
C GLU A 715 -9.74 39.63 46.69
N ASP A 716 -10.10 40.16 45.52
CA ASP A 716 -11.28 39.72 44.75
C ASP A 716 -10.99 38.46 43.92
N LYS A 717 -9.71 38.15 43.69
CA LYS A 717 -9.25 37.09 42.78
C LYS A 717 -8.46 35.98 43.50
N PHE A 718 -7.87 36.29 44.63
CA PHE A 718 -6.97 35.39 45.36
C PHE A 718 -7.27 35.37 46.85
N VAL A 719 -6.93 34.27 47.51
CA VAL A 719 -7.02 34.13 48.98
C VAL A 719 -5.64 34.36 49.58
N GLU A 720 -5.51 35.20 50.60
CA GLU A 720 -4.21 35.42 51.27
C GLU A 720 -3.66 34.10 51.84
N LEU A 721 -2.40 33.80 51.53
CA LEU A 721 -1.79 32.52 51.87
C LEU A 721 -1.71 32.26 53.40
N ASP A 722 -1.62 33.33 54.19
CA ASP A 722 -1.57 33.26 55.66
C ASP A 722 -2.95 33.04 56.31
N LYS A 723 -4.04 33.16 55.54
CA LYS A 723 -5.42 32.89 55.97
C LYS A 723 -5.90 31.48 55.60
N VAL A 724 -5.07 30.69 54.93
CA VAL A 724 -5.40 29.34 54.45
C VAL A 724 -5.01 28.30 55.50
N ASP A 725 -5.92 27.37 55.81
CA ASP A 725 -5.63 26.24 56.68
C ASP A 725 -4.93 25.12 55.91
N HIS A 726 -3.60 25.13 55.97
CA HIS A 726 -2.72 24.15 55.32
C HIS A 726 -2.80 22.73 55.95
N SER A 727 -3.52 22.55 57.05
CA SER A 727 -3.76 21.21 57.63
C SER A 727 -4.83 20.40 56.88
N SER A 728 -5.54 21.03 55.94
CA SER A 728 -6.67 20.47 55.19
C SER A 728 -6.31 19.91 53.79
N GLY A 729 -5.03 19.87 53.41
CA GLY A 729 -4.57 19.34 52.12
C GLY A 729 -4.61 20.30 50.94
N HIS A 730 -4.75 21.61 51.17
CA HIS A 730 -4.68 22.68 50.15
C HIS A 730 -3.25 23.22 49.97
N ASP A 731 -2.26 22.33 49.90
CA ASP A 731 -0.87 22.74 49.66
C ASP A 731 -0.70 23.15 48.19
N PRO A 732 -0.04 24.28 47.89
CA PRO A 732 0.21 24.68 46.53
C PRO A 732 1.18 23.72 45.85
N GLU A 733 0.95 23.43 44.57
CA GLU A 733 1.88 22.60 43.76
C GLU A 733 2.74 23.45 42.81
N ARG A 734 2.33 24.69 42.56
CA ARG A 734 3.04 25.65 41.69
C ARG A 734 3.19 27.02 42.30
N ILE A 735 4.16 27.76 41.77
CA ILE A 735 4.41 29.17 42.08
C ILE A 735 4.27 29.99 40.80
N VAL A 736 3.45 31.04 40.84
CA VAL A 736 3.38 32.08 39.80
C VAL A 736 3.75 33.41 40.45
N SER A 737 4.76 34.09 39.91
CA SER A 737 5.24 35.37 40.43
C SER A 737 5.13 36.45 39.38
N GLY A 738 4.51 37.58 39.72
CA GLY A 738 4.26 38.68 38.79
C GLY A 738 4.67 40.04 39.37
N LYS A 739 5.27 40.89 38.53
CA LYS A 739 5.57 42.29 38.86
C LYS A 739 5.28 43.22 37.70
N LEU A 740 5.02 44.48 38.04
CA LEU A 740 5.03 45.60 37.10
C LEU A 740 6.42 46.23 37.12
N ASN A 741 7.07 46.32 35.96
CA ASN A 741 8.37 46.99 35.81
C ASN A 741 8.18 48.51 35.69
N GLU A 742 9.27 49.27 35.87
CA GLU A 742 9.27 50.74 35.79
C GLU A 742 8.81 51.28 34.42
N ASP A 743 9.01 50.51 33.35
CA ASP A 743 8.53 50.81 31.99
C ASP A 743 7.05 50.47 31.75
N LYS A 744 6.31 50.12 32.82
CA LYS A 744 4.94 49.60 32.80
C LYS A 744 4.77 48.27 32.05
N SER A 745 5.86 47.57 31.75
CA SER A 745 5.79 46.18 31.25
C SER A 745 5.48 45.23 32.41
N ILE A 746 4.69 44.19 32.14
CA ILE A 746 4.38 43.14 33.11
C ILE A 746 5.36 41.98 32.88
N GLU A 747 5.99 41.52 33.96
CA GLU A 747 6.79 40.30 33.95
C GLU A 747 6.15 39.26 34.86
N ILE A 748 5.75 38.12 34.28
CA ILE A 748 5.24 36.96 35.01
C ILE A 748 6.22 35.80 34.82
N ARG A 749 6.50 35.07 35.91
CA ARG A 749 7.35 33.88 35.95
C ARG A 749 6.64 32.74 36.67
N GLU A 750 6.90 31.51 36.24
CA GLU A 750 6.35 30.29 36.84
C GLU A 750 7.46 29.31 37.26
N ASP A 751 7.23 28.56 38.34
CA ASP A 751 8.12 27.50 38.84
C ASP A 751 7.34 26.50 39.73
N GLY A 752 7.96 25.39 40.12
CA GLY A 752 7.42 24.44 41.09
C GLY A 752 7.72 24.85 42.54
N VAL A 753 6.89 24.36 43.47
CA VAL A 753 7.09 24.57 44.91
C VAL A 753 8.33 23.86 45.47
N GLU A 754 8.87 24.39 46.56
CA GLU A 754 9.95 23.74 47.29
C GLU A 754 9.37 22.71 48.26
N ARG A 755 9.95 21.52 48.29
CA ARG A 755 9.53 20.41 49.16
C ARG A 755 10.68 20.01 50.09
N ASP A 756 10.33 19.50 51.26
CA ASP A 756 11.31 18.87 52.15
C ASP A 756 11.86 17.58 51.54
N LYS A 757 12.91 17.03 52.17
CA LYS A 757 13.54 15.78 51.67
C LYS A 757 12.49 14.67 51.55
N PRO A 758 12.53 13.87 50.46
CA PRO A 758 11.60 12.77 50.26
C PRO A 758 11.73 11.75 51.40
N LYS A 759 10.60 11.12 51.76
CA LYS A 759 10.59 10.06 52.76
C LYS A 759 11.27 8.81 52.20
N THR A 760 11.74 7.93 53.09
CA THR A 760 12.46 6.69 52.73
C THR A 760 11.67 5.69 51.88
N ASP A 761 10.35 5.87 51.77
CA ASP A 761 9.43 5.08 50.93
C ASP A 761 9.28 5.64 49.50
N GLY A 762 10.00 6.71 49.15
CA GLY A 762 9.93 7.36 47.85
C GLY A 762 8.78 8.36 47.71
N THR A 763 7.99 8.60 48.76
CA THR A 763 6.97 9.66 48.72
C THR A 763 7.60 11.06 48.77
N PRO A 764 7.12 12.02 47.97
CA PRO A 764 7.61 13.40 48.00
C PRO A 764 7.49 14.00 49.41
N GLY A 765 8.47 14.81 49.82
CA GLY A 765 8.37 15.56 51.07
C GLY A 765 7.21 16.55 51.05
N ALA A 766 6.77 16.97 52.24
CA ALA A 766 5.75 18.00 52.40
C ALA A 766 6.21 19.32 51.75
N VAL A 767 5.25 20.14 51.31
CA VAL A 767 5.56 21.44 50.71
C VAL A 767 6.10 22.37 51.79
N ASN A 768 7.28 22.93 51.55
CA ASN A 768 7.91 23.89 52.45
C ASN A 768 7.48 25.30 52.03
N ILE A 769 6.44 25.83 52.68
CA ILE A 769 5.81 27.11 52.34
C ILE A 769 6.80 28.27 52.46
N GLU A 770 7.66 28.31 53.48
CA GLU A 770 8.63 29.39 53.66
C GLU A 770 9.69 29.41 52.54
N ARG A 771 10.26 28.26 52.19
CA ARG A 771 11.20 28.16 51.06
C ARG A 771 10.53 28.48 49.73
N SER A 772 9.25 28.12 49.59
CA SER A 772 8.45 28.45 48.41
C SER A 772 8.18 29.96 48.32
N LYS A 773 7.87 30.65 49.43
CA LYS A 773 7.77 32.12 49.50
C LYS A 773 9.07 32.79 49.07
N ASP A 774 10.22 32.30 49.54
CA ASP A 774 11.54 32.83 49.15
C ASP A 774 11.85 32.58 47.68
N LYS A 775 11.47 31.42 47.14
CA LYS A 775 11.59 31.13 45.71
C LYS A 775 10.73 32.07 44.87
N GLY A 776 9.47 32.30 45.26
CA GLY A 776 8.59 33.28 44.62
C GLY A 776 9.18 34.70 44.62
N LYS A 777 9.75 35.14 45.74
CA LYS A 777 10.49 36.42 45.81
C LYS A 777 11.68 36.47 44.86
N ASN A 778 12.46 35.39 44.78
CA ASN A 778 13.59 35.31 43.86
C ASN A 778 13.14 35.31 42.38
N MET A 779 11.96 34.80 42.08
CA MET A 779 11.35 34.86 40.76
C MET A 779 10.98 36.30 40.36
N LEU A 780 10.47 37.14 41.28
CA LEU A 780 10.23 38.57 41.00
C LEU A 780 11.50 39.32 40.55
N HIS A 781 12.66 38.94 41.10
CA HIS A 781 13.97 39.51 40.76
C HIS A 781 14.62 38.84 39.54
N GLY A 782 13.94 37.87 38.94
CA GLY A 782 14.38 37.16 37.76
C GLY A 782 15.54 36.19 37.96
N LYS A 783 15.86 35.83 39.21
CA LYS A 783 16.97 34.92 39.55
C LYS A 783 16.65 33.45 39.26
N VAL A 784 15.37 33.07 39.34
CA VAL A 784 14.83 31.71 39.13
C VAL A 784 13.45 31.81 38.46
N GLY A 785 12.85 30.67 38.10
CA GLY A 785 11.57 30.60 37.42
C GLY A 785 11.63 30.93 35.93
N ARG A 786 10.78 30.27 35.15
CA ARG A 786 10.66 30.46 33.71
C ARG A 786 9.79 31.68 33.42
N LYS A 787 10.28 32.60 32.58
CA LYS A 787 9.48 33.75 32.12
C LYS A 787 8.31 33.28 31.24
N VAL A 788 7.11 33.72 31.58
CA VAL A 788 5.87 33.47 30.84
C VAL A 788 5.79 34.47 29.69
N ASP A 789 5.63 33.98 28.47
CA ASP A 789 5.49 34.82 27.28
C ASP A 789 4.05 35.33 27.18
N LEU A 790 3.86 36.62 27.45
CA LEU A 790 2.55 37.29 27.42
C LEU A 790 2.18 37.76 26.01
N THR A 791 3.13 37.78 25.07
CA THR A 791 2.97 38.36 23.72
C THR A 791 2.69 37.34 22.62
N GLY A 792 2.78 36.06 22.94
CA GLY A 792 2.46 34.99 22.01
C GLY A 792 2.08 33.76 22.80
N ARG A 793 0.78 33.43 22.79
CA ARG A 793 0.27 32.15 23.30
C ARG A 793 1.06 31.03 22.64
N LYS A 794 2.10 30.51 23.29
CA LYS A 794 2.53 29.16 23.00
C LYS A 794 1.36 28.29 23.46
N PRO A 795 0.74 27.52 22.55
CA PRO A 795 -0.28 26.56 22.96
C PRO A 795 0.28 25.70 24.11
N PRO A 796 -0.59 25.06 24.93
CA PRO A 796 -0.15 23.96 25.77
C PRO A 796 0.80 23.08 24.95
N LYS A 797 1.90 22.59 25.56
CA LYS A 797 2.84 21.66 24.90
C LYS A 797 2.00 20.74 24.01
N PRO A 798 2.30 20.66 22.70
CA PRO A 798 1.42 20.02 21.75
C PRO A 798 0.99 18.67 22.29
N GLU A 799 -0.28 18.35 22.03
CA GLU A 799 -0.81 17.00 22.07
C GLU A 799 0.33 16.02 21.84
N ARG A 800 0.52 15.03 22.71
CA ARG A 800 1.42 13.92 22.39
C ARG A 800 0.75 13.13 21.26
N ILE A 801 0.78 13.68 20.05
CA ILE A 801 1.08 12.88 18.88
C ILE A 801 2.41 12.26 19.28
N ILE A 802 2.36 10.98 19.62
CA ILE A 802 3.56 10.17 19.74
C ILE A 802 4.21 10.32 18.37
N SER A 803 5.23 11.17 18.27
CA SER A 803 5.80 11.58 17.00
C SER A 803 6.31 10.32 16.27
N PRO A 804 6.37 10.30 14.94
CA PRO A 804 7.02 9.22 14.20
C PRO A 804 8.46 8.94 14.71
N GLU A 805 9.11 9.97 15.27
CA GLU A 805 10.40 9.91 15.98
C GLU A 805 10.40 8.96 17.19
N LEU A 806 9.23 8.70 17.79
CA LEU A 806 9.02 7.71 18.84
C LEU A 806 9.02 6.28 18.29
N PHE A 807 9.03 6.07 16.97
CA PHE A 807 9.37 4.80 16.32
C PHE A 807 10.83 4.76 15.81
N ASP A 808 11.51 5.90 15.80
CA ASP A 808 12.82 6.11 15.15
C ASP A 808 14.00 6.15 16.15
N ARG A 809 13.74 6.39 17.44
CA ARG A 809 14.76 6.28 18.49
C ARG A 809 15.03 4.82 18.84
N ALA A 810 16.29 4.41 18.85
CA ALA A 810 16.73 3.02 19.10
C ALA A 810 16.14 2.36 20.38
N ASP A 811 15.67 3.14 21.35
CA ASP A 811 15.04 2.66 22.59
C ASP A 811 13.53 2.31 22.48
N THR A 812 12.85 2.70 21.39
CA THR A 812 11.40 2.50 21.22
C THR A 812 11.02 1.30 20.36
N ALA A 813 12.01 0.52 19.90
CA ALA A 813 11.82 -0.78 19.26
C ALA A 813 10.82 -1.66 20.04
N GLY A 814 10.73 -1.52 21.36
CA GLY A 814 9.80 -2.25 22.21
C GLY A 814 8.30 -2.11 21.85
N ILE A 815 7.79 -0.94 21.42
CA ILE A 815 6.36 -0.80 21.10
C ILE A 815 6.05 -1.50 19.79
N THR A 816 6.83 -1.24 18.74
CA THR A 816 6.68 -1.85 17.41
C THR A 816 6.90 -3.35 17.47
N VAL A 817 7.94 -3.80 18.17
CA VAL A 817 8.24 -5.22 18.38
C VAL A 817 7.12 -5.90 19.15
N ASN A 818 6.62 -5.31 20.25
CA ASN A 818 5.46 -5.89 20.95
C ASN A 818 4.22 -5.94 20.06
N LEU A 819 3.95 -4.89 19.27
CA LEU A 819 2.81 -4.82 18.37
C LEU A 819 2.87 -5.91 17.30
N LEU A 820 4.04 -6.07 16.69
CA LEU A 820 4.29 -7.04 15.63
C LEU A 820 4.37 -8.49 16.18
N GLU A 821 5.00 -8.73 17.34
CA GLU A 821 5.01 -10.04 18.03
C GLU A 821 3.60 -10.48 18.42
N ARG A 822 2.79 -9.56 18.95
CA ARG A 822 1.46 -9.89 19.48
C ARG A 822 0.37 -9.94 18.42
N SER A 823 0.56 -9.23 17.31
CA SER A 823 -0.22 -9.46 16.08
C SER A 823 0.21 -10.74 15.37
N GLY A 824 1.24 -11.48 15.82
CA GLY A 824 1.72 -12.68 15.10
C GLY A 824 2.37 -12.36 13.74
N LEU A 825 2.62 -11.08 13.46
CA LEU A 825 3.36 -10.61 12.30
C LEU A 825 4.85 -10.91 12.44
N ILE A 826 5.39 -10.76 13.65
CA ILE A 826 6.66 -11.38 14.05
C ILE A 826 6.34 -12.83 14.39
N HIS A 827 6.49 -13.68 13.38
CA HIS A 827 7.19 -14.92 13.65
C HIS A 827 8.65 -14.55 13.73
N ASP A 828 9.20 -14.71 14.92
CA ASP A 828 10.60 -14.62 15.27
C ASP A 828 11.47 -15.50 14.33
N ARG A 829 11.65 -15.02 13.10
CA ARG A 829 12.44 -15.59 12.00
C ARG A 829 13.41 -14.54 11.50
N ALA A 830 13.00 -13.33 11.13
CA ALA A 830 13.98 -12.28 10.77
C ALA A 830 14.89 -11.88 11.95
N LYS A 831 14.31 -11.70 13.14
CA LYS A 831 15.06 -11.36 14.36
C LYS A 831 15.86 -12.57 14.89
N ARG A 832 15.27 -13.77 14.82
CA ARG A 832 15.95 -15.03 15.14
C ARG A 832 17.10 -15.33 14.18
N ASP A 833 16.92 -15.19 12.87
CA ASP A 833 17.93 -15.46 11.85
C ASP A 833 19.06 -14.42 11.94
N VAL A 834 18.75 -13.17 12.27
CA VAL A 834 19.75 -12.13 12.58
C VAL A 834 20.53 -12.47 13.87
N ASN A 835 19.84 -12.89 14.94
CA ASN A 835 20.50 -13.28 16.18
C ASN A 835 21.34 -14.55 16.00
N ILE A 836 20.83 -15.57 15.30
CA ILE A 836 21.57 -16.81 14.99
C ILE A 836 22.80 -16.48 14.14
N LEU A 837 22.67 -15.64 13.11
CA LEU A 837 23.82 -15.20 12.31
C LEU A 837 24.87 -14.51 13.19
N GLN A 838 24.45 -13.60 14.06
CA GLN A 838 25.35 -12.90 14.97
C GLN A 838 26.06 -13.87 15.93
N ASP A 839 25.30 -14.73 16.62
CA ASP A 839 25.85 -15.73 17.55
C ASP A 839 26.82 -16.71 16.85
N SER A 840 26.51 -17.10 15.61
CA SER A 840 27.36 -17.98 14.79
C SER A 840 28.70 -17.33 14.44
N ILE A 841 28.67 -16.05 14.06
CA ILE A 841 29.87 -15.28 13.70
C ILE A 841 30.73 -15.06 14.95
N GLU A 842 30.12 -14.72 16.09
CA GLU A 842 30.82 -14.53 17.35
C GLU A 842 31.48 -15.83 17.82
N GLY A 843 30.76 -16.96 17.79
CA GLY A 843 31.30 -18.28 18.13
C GLY A 843 32.44 -18.72 17.22
N ALA A 844 32.30 -18.53 15.91
CA ALA A 844 33.35 -18.82 14.94
C ALA A 844 34.62 -17.98 15.16
N THR A 845 34.44 -16.71 15.51
CA THR A 845 35.52 -15.76 15.78
C THR A 845 36.27 -16.13 17.05
N GLU A 846 35.56 -16.56 18.09
CA GLU A 846 36.16 -17.02 19.34
C GLU A 846 37.04 -18.27 19.13
N TYR A 847 36.60 -19.23 18.30
CA TYR A 847 37.46 -20.38 17.95
C TYR A 847 38.75 -19.97 17.23
N LEU A 848 38.72 -18.93 16.39
CA LEU A 848 39.92 -18.42 15.73
C LEU A 848 40.84 -17.66 16.70
N ARG A 849 40.27 -16.90 17.65
CA ARG A 849 41.04 -16.20 18.69
C ARG A 849 41.72 -17.17 19.67
N GLN A 850 41.04 -18.25 20.07
CA GLN A 850 41.61 -19.28 20.93
C GLN A 850 42.84 -19.97 20.33
N ASP A 851 42.95 -19.98 19.00
CA ASP A 851 44.11 -20.51 18.27
C ASP A 851 45.10 -19.38 17.88
N GLU A 852 45.02 -18.23 18.55
CA GLU A 852 45.91 -17.07 18.40
C GLU A 852 46.04 -16.54 16.95
N LEU A 853 45.00 -16.70 16.12
CA LEU A 853 45.05 -16.35 14.68
C LEU A 853 44.89 -14.86 14.37
N GLU A 854 44.58 -14.04 15.38
CA GLU A 854 44.27 -12.61 15.23
C GLU A 854 45.42 -11.85 14.54
N SER A 855 46.66 -12.00 15.03
CA SER A 855 47.83 -11.34 14.44
C SER A 855 48.12 -11.76 13.00
N VAL A 856 47.79 -13.01 12.63
CA VAL A 856 48.03 -13.57 11.30
C VAL A 856 47.01 -12.98 10.32
N LEU A 857 45.75 -12.93 10.73
CA LEU A 857 44.65 -12.41 9.93
C LEU A 857 44.68 -10.88 9.83
N ASP A 858 45.04 -10.17 10.90
CA ASP A 858 45.23 -8.73 10.89
C ASP A 858 46.30 -8.30 9.87
N LYS A 859 47.42 -9.03 9.82
CA LYS A 859 48.46 -8.80 8.84
C LYS A 859 48.01 -9.11 7.41
N HIS A 860 47.22 -10.17 7.22
CA HIS A 860 46.67 -10.53 5.92
C HIS A 860 45.72 -9.46 5.37
N PHE A 861 44.81 -8.97 6.22
CA PHE A 861 43.86 -7.90 5.86
C PHE A 861 44.46 -6.49 5.93
N ARG A 862 45.76 -6.37 6.26
CA ARG A 862 46.48 -5.09 6.43
C ARG A 862 45.89 -4.17 7.49
N LEU A 863 45.23 -4.74 8.49
CA LEU A 863 44.74 -4.03 9.67
C LEU A 863 45.89 -3.57 10.58
N ASP A 864 47.05 -4.19 10.41
CA ASP A 864 48.27 -3.85 11.14
C ASP A 864 48.84 -2.47 10.76
N ALA A 865 48.58 -2.01 9.54
CA ALA A 865 49.01 -0.71 9.01
C ALA A 865 48.13 0.48 9.44
N LEU A 866 47.03 0.23 10.16
CA LEU A 866 46.11 1.26 10.64
C LEU A 866 46.59 1.84 12.00
N ASP A 867 46.40 3.15 12.20
CA ASP A 867 46.75 3.86 13.45
C ASP A 867 46.09 3.18 14.67
N ALA A 868 46.79 3.16 15.82
CA ALA A 868 46.33 2.56 17.07
C ALA A 868 45.00 3.16 17.57
N LYS A 869 44.69 4.42 17.22
CA LYS A 869 43.37 5.04 17.46
C LYS A 869 42.26 4.49 16.56
N SER A 870 42.59 4.06 15.34
CA SER A 870 41.66 3.46 14.37
C SER A 870 41.43 1.96 14.63
N ARG A 871 42.44 1.24 15.14
CA ARG A 871 42.31 -0.18 15.55
C ARG A 871 41.29 -0.41 16.66
N LYS A 872 41.08 0.54 17.58
CA LYS A 872 40.11 0.39 18.69
C LYS A 872 38.63 0.52 18.27
N LYS A 873 38.34 0.91 17.03
CA LYS A 873 36.98 1.15 16.51
C LYS A 873 36.59 0.22 15.35
N GLN A 874 37.49 -0.63 14.87
CA GLN A 874 37.27 -1.52 13.72
C GLN A 874 37.35 -3.00 14.11
N ALA A 875 36.64 -3.89 13.41
CA ALA A 875 36.68 -5.32 13.70
C ALA A 875 38.02 -5.95 13.32
N ASP A 876 38.41 -6.93 14.13
CA ASP A 876 39.65 -7.69 13.98
C ASP A 876 39.61 -8.67 12.79
N GLY A 877 40.80 -9.13 12.37
CA GLY A 877 40.96 -10.05 11.25
C GLY A 877 40.24 -11.38 11.45
N CYS A 878 40.05 -11.83 12.69
CA CYS A 878 39.27 -13.03 13.01
C CYS A 878 37.78 -12.85 12.65
N THR A 879 37.19 -11.68 12.95
CA THR A 879 35.79 -11.37 12.65
C THR A 879 35.57 -11.30 11.13
N ILE A 880 36.50 -10.65 10.40
CA ILE A 880 36.46 -10.58 8.93
C ILE A 880 36.54 -11.98 8.31
N ALA A 881 37.45 -12.81 8.81
CA ALA A 881 37.60 -14.20 8.37
C ALA A 881 36.30 -15.00 8.58
N SER A 882 35.72 -14.98 9.78
CA SER A 882 34.47 -15.69 10.10
C SER A 882 33.32 -15.32 9.17
N LEU A 883 33.23 -14.04 8.77
CA LEU A 883 32.18 -13.57 7.87
C LEU A 883 32.34 -14.04 6.43
N LEU A 884 33.57 -14.01 5.91
CA LEU A 884 33.87 -14.53 4.57
C LEU A 884 33.56 -16.03 4.50
N LEU A 885 33.92 -16.77 5.55
CA LEU A 885 33.63 -18.20 5.66
C LEU A 885 32.13 -18.49 5.76
N MET A 886 31.36 -17.70 6.53
CA MET A 886 29.91 -17.88 6.66
C MET A 886 29.18 -17.63 5.34
N ASN A 887 29.57 -16.59 4.60
CA ASN A 887 29.00 -16.29 3.28
C ASN A 887 29.24 -17.44 2.27
N ALA A 888 30.47 -17.96 2.23
CA ALA A 888 30.81 -19.10 1.38
C ALA A 888 30.04 -20.37 1.79
N ALA A 889 29.85 -20.61 3.09
CA ALA A 889 29.05 -21.72 3.60
C ALA A 889 27.57 -21.60 3.17
N MET A 890 26.93 -20.45 3.36
CA MET A 890 25.53 -20.25 2.95
C MET A 890 25.33 -20.43 1.43
N LEU A 891 26.27 -19.93 0.62
CA LEU A 891 26.24 -20.11 -0.84
C LEU A 891 26.39 -21.59 -1.24
N HIS A 892 27.33 -22.31 -0.61
CA HIS A 892 27.50 -23.74 -0.83
C HIS A 892 26.20 -24.50 -0.55
N GLN A 893 25.56 -24.26 0.61
CA GLN A 893 24.33 -24.98 0.98
C GLN A 893 23.21 -24.74 -0.02
N ARG A 894 23.06 -23.52 -0.54
CA ARG A 894 22.08 -23.22 -1.59
C ARG A 894 22.36 -23.95 -2.91
N ILE A 895 23.62 -23.99 -3.33
CA ILE A 895 24.02 -24.71 -4.55
C ILE A 895 23.75 -26.22 -4.39
N ALA A 896 24.07 -26.80 -3.23
CA ALA A 896 23.84 -28.21 -2.93
C ALA A 896 22.34 -28.55 -2.86
N ALA A 897 21.54 -27.74 -2.17
CA ALA A 897 20.09 -27.93 -2.03
C ALA A 897 19.35 -27.75 -3.37
N GLY A 898 19.71 -26.72 -4.14
CA GLY A 898 19.14 -26.45 -5.46
C GLY A 898 19.58 -27.42 -6.55
N ARG A 899 20.59 -28.28 -6.28
CA ARG A 899 21.23 -29.17 -7.25
C ARG A 899 21.71 -28.44 -8.52
N TRP A 900 22.15 -27.20 -8.36
CA TRP A 900 22.55 -26.33 -9.49
C TRP A 900 23.82 -26.82 -10.17
N LEU A 901 24.68 -27.50 -9.42
CA LEU A 901 25.92 -28.09 -9.93
C LEU A 901 25.96 -29.59 -9.60
N PRO A 902 26.41 -30.43 -10.54
CA PRO A 902 26.61 -31.84 -10.29
C PRO A 902 27.82 -32.05 -9.36
N ASN A 903 27.77 -33.09 -8.52
CA ASN A 903 28.86 -33.53 -7.64
C ASN A 903 29.29 -32.56 -6.52
N ILE A 904 28.40 -31.67 -6.08
CA ILE A 904 28.60 -30.91 -4.82
C ILE A 904 28.06 -31.74 -3.65
N GLU A 905 28.92 -32.00 -2.66
CA GLU A 905 28.52 -32.72 -1.43
C GLU A 905 27.63 -31.84 -0.53
N SER A 906 26.73 -32.42 0.26
CA SER A 906 25.98 -31.64 1.25
C SER A 906 26.91 -31.19 2.38
N MET A 907 26.61 -30.04 2.98
CA MET A 907 27.41 -29.50 4.09
C MET A 907 27.52 -30.47 5.27
N ASP A 908 26.45 -31.23 5.54
CA ASP A 908 26.41 -32.29 6.56
C ASP A 908 27.46 -33.40 6.33
N LYS A 909 27.73 -33.78 5.08
CA LYS A 909 28.78 -34.77 4.76
C LYS A 909 30.19 -34.20 4.90
N ILE A 910 30.34 -32.90 4.69
CA ILE A 910 31.63 -32.21 4.76
C ILE A 910 32.02 -31.98 6.22
N LYS A 911 31.10 -31.47 7.05
CA LYS A 911 31.35 -31.16 8.47
C LYS A 911 31.72 -32.40 9.29
N ASN A 912 31.07 -33.54 9.00
CA ASN A 912 31.28 -34.81 9.69
C ASN A 912 32.51 -35.59 9.19
N SER A 913 33.28 -35.05 8.25
CA SER A 913 34.48 -35.73 7.75
C SER A 913 35.69 -35.53 8.68
N VAL A 914 36.56 -36.54 8.70
CA VAL A 914 37.82 -36.52 9.48
C VAL A 914 38.70 -35.35 9.05
N ASN A 915 38.70 -35.01 7.75
CA ASN A 915 39.45 -33.90 7.15
C ASN A 915 38.51 -32.82 6.60
N ALA A 916 37.69 -32.22 7.48
CA ALA A 916 36.68 -31.21 7.11
C ALA A 916 37.30 -30.04 6.34
N PHE A 917 38.42 -29.49 6.81
CA PHE A 917 39.22 -28.48 6.12
C PHE A 917 39.48 -28.81 4.64
N THR A 918 40.08 -29.98 4.34
CA THR A 918 40.45 -30.36 2.98
C THR A 918 39.23 -30.47 2.08
N LYS A 919 38.13 -31.02 2.62
CA LYS A 919 36.88 -31.11 1.88
C LYS A 919 36.24 -29.75 1.59
N PHE A 920 36.27 -28.80 2.54
CA PHE A 920 35.78 -27.43 2.29
C PHE A 920 36.59 -26.76 1.18
N TYR A 921 37.91 -26.86 1.26
CA TYR A 921 38.81 -26.30 0.25
C TYR A 921 38.56 -26.89 -1.15
N ASP A 922 38.44 -28.21 -1.25
CA ASP A 922 38.21 -28.89 -2.54
C ASP A 922 36.83 -28.56 -3.14
N GLN A 923 35.78 -28.55 -2.32
CA GLN A 923 34.42 -28.29 -2.77
C GLN A 923 34.24 -26.81 -3.16
N TRP A 924 34.76 -25.86 -2.37
CA TRP A 924 34.71 -24.44 -2.73
C TRP A 924 35.57 -24.14 -3.95
N SER A 925 36.74 -24.76 -4.07
CA SER A 925 37.57 -24.68 -5.28
C SER A 925 36.84 -25.25 -6.51
N ASN A 926 36.02 -26.29 -6.35
CA ASN A 926 35.20 -26.79 -7.44
C ASN A 926 34.10 -25.79 -7.85
N ILE A 927 33.47 -25.12 -6.87
CA ILE A 927 32.44 -24.10 -7.13
C ILE A 927 32.99 -22.86 -7.86
N THR A 928 34.24 -22.45 -7.57
CA THR A 928 34.88 -21.31 -8.28
C THR A 928 34.96 -21.51 -9.81
N ARG A 929 34.99 -22.75 -10.29
CA ARG A 929 35.04 -23.08 -11.73
C ARG A 929 33.74 -22.74 -12.48
N HIS A 930 32.72 -22.27 -11.78
CA HIS A 930 31.37 -22.00 -12.30
C HIS A 930 30.87 -20.56 -12.01
N ASP A 931 31.76 -19.55 -12.11
CA ASP A 931 31.46 -18.10 -12.00
C ASP A 931 31.07 -17.56 -10.60
N PHE A 932 31.40 -18.28 -9.52
CA PHE A 932 31.17 -17.84 -8.13
C PHE A 932 32.42 -17.24 -7.43
N LEU A 933 33.43 -16.85 -8.22
CA LEU A 933 34.73 -16.33 -7.79
C LEU A 933 34.65 -15.24 -6.69
N PRO A 934 33.77 -14.21 -6.78
CA PRO A 934 33.79 -13.09 -5.83
C PRO A 934 33.46 -13.46 -4.38
N VAL A 935 32.80 -14.59 -4.16
CA VAL A 935 32.42 -15.07 -2.81
C VAL A 935 33.36 -16.18 -2.33
N MET A 936 33.74 -17.09 -3.23
CA MET A 936 34.54 -18.26 -2.86
C MET A 936 36.04 -17.93 -2.75
N ASP A 937 36.59 -17.06 -3.60
CA ASP A 937 38.03 -16.76 -3.60
C ASP A 937 38.52 -16.13 -2.29
N PRO A 938 37.83 -15.11 -1.72
CA PRO A 938 38.25 -14.53 -0.44
C PRO A 938 38.21 -15.56 0.70
N ALA A 939 37.22 -16.45 0.72
CA ALA A 939 37.09 -17.49 1.74
C ALA A 939 38.18 -18.56 1.60
N ILE A 940 38.53 -18.95 0.37
CA ILE A 940 39.63 -19.87 0.08
C ILE A 940 40.97 -19.26 0.51
N GLU A 941 41.16 -17.95 0.30
CA GLU A 941 42.39 -17.27 0.68
C GLU A 941 42.57 -17.20 2.20
N VAL A 942 41.50 -16.92 2.95
CA VAL A 942 41.49 -17.02 4.42
C VAL A 942 41.91 -18.42 4.89
N ILE A 943 41.35 -19.46 4.26
CA ILE A 943 41.71 -20.87 4.56
C ILE A 943 43.20 -21.13 4.30
N ARG A 944 43.77 -20.59 3.21
CA ARG A 944 45.19 -20.76 2.88
C ARG A 944 46.11 -20.06 3.88
N VAL A 945 45.80 -18.82 4.24
CA VAL A 945 46.59 -18.03 5.19
C VAL A 945 46.66 -18.72 6.55
N ILE A 946 45.52 -19.21 7.04
CA ILE A 946 45.48 -19.93 8.32
C ILE A 946 46.21 -21.28 8.21
N ARG A 947 46.10 -22.01 7.09
CA ARG A 947 46.86 -23.24 6.87
C ARG A 947 48.37 -22.99 6.94
N ASP A 948 48.85 -21.94 6.30
CA ASP A 948 50.28 -21.62 6.24
C ASP A 948 50.84 -21.19 7.61
N SER A 949 49.96 -20.81 8.56
CA SER A 949 50.33 -20.57 9.96
C SER A 949 50.51 -21.86 10.79
N GLY A 950 50.06 -23.02 10.28
CA GLY A 950 50.13 -24.32 10.98
C GLY A 950 49.06 -24.52 12.06
N ARG A 951 48.20 -23.53 12.32
CA ARG A 951 47.18 -23.54 13.39
C ARG A 951 45.81 -23.90 12.80
N LEU A 952 45.62 -25.21 12.54
CA LEU A 952 44.46 -25.75 11.83
C LEU A 952 43.29 -26.13 12.74
N GLU A 953 43.47 -26.11 14.05
CA GLU A 953 42.47 -26.60 15.00
C GLU A 953 41.32 -25.60 15.17
N GLY A 954 41.64 -24.31 15.33
CA GLY A 954 40.68 -23.22 15.39
C GLY A 954 39.89 -23.07 14.08
N LEU A 955 40.55 -23.22 12.93
CA LEU A 955 39.90 -23.19 11.61
C LEU A 955 38.91 -24.35 11.44
N ASN A 956 39.27 -25.57 11.84
CA ASN A 956 38.36 -26.71 11.75
C ASN A 956 37.14 -26.56 12.68
N ARG A 957 37.33 -26.02 13.88
CA ARG A 957 36.22 -25.72 14.81
C ARG A 957 35.29 -24.65 14.24
N SER A 958 35.86 -23.56 13.73
CA SER A 958 35.14 -22.46 13.07
C SER A 958 34.33 -22.93 11.85
N LEU A 959 34.96 -23.67 10.92
CA LEU A 959 34.28 -24.19 9.72
C LEU A 959 33.14 -25.15 10.05
N ARG A 960 33.32 -26.06 11.02
CA ARG A 960 32.25 -26.99 11.43
C ARG A 960 31.09 -26.26 12.10
N HIS A 961 31.37 -25.25 12.92
CA HIS A 961 30.35 -24.43 13.56
C HIS A 961 29.53 -23.66 12.52
N LEU A 962 30.20 -22.90 11.65
CA LEU A 962 29.52 -22.13 10.58
C LEU A 962 28.74 -23.01 9.61
N ALA A 963 29.23 -24.21 9.30
CA ALA A 963 28.54 -25.17 8.46
C ALA A 963 27.24 -25.69 9.07
N SER A 964 27.21 -25.92 10.38
CA SER A 964 25.99 -26.34 11.11
C SER A 964 24.92 -25.26 11.05
N GLU A 965 25.33 -24.00 11.23
CA GLU A 965 24.40 -22.87 11.28
C GLU A 965 23.93 -22.46 9.87
N ALA A 966 24.80 -22.54 8.86
CA ALA A 966 24.44 -22.29 7.46
C ALA A 966 23.39 -23.28 6.92
N GLU A 967 23.40 -24.53 7.41
CA GLU A 967 22.38 -25.54 7.10
C GLU A 967 21.01 -25.11 7.64
N HIS A 968 20.94 -24.74 8.91
CA HIS A 968 19.72 -24.25 9.55
C HIS A 968 19.15 -22.99 8.87
N ILE A 969 20.02 -22.05 8.49
CA ILE A 969 19.61 -20.78 7.87
C ILE A 969 19.15 -20.98 6.41
N ALA A 970 19.86 -21.78 5.61
CA ALA A 970 19.52 -21.98 4.20
C ALA A 970 18.19 -22.71 3.99
N GLU A 971 17.84 -23.65 4.88
CA GLU A 971 16.52 -24.30 4.89
C GLU A 971 15.39 -23.30 5.16
N SER A 972 15.62 -22.28 5.99
CA SER A 972 14.67 -21.19 6.28
C SER A 972 14.40 -20.29 5.05
N TYR A 973 15.40 -20.05 4.21
CA TYR A 973 15.31 -19.13 3.06
C TYR A 973 14.67 -19.73 1.80
N ALA A 974 14.63 -21.06 1.64
CA ALA A 974 14.02 -21.71 0.47
C ALA A 974 12.50 -21.44 0.36
N ASP A 975 11.87 -21.03 1.46
CA ASP A 975 10.44 -20.72 1.54
C ASP A 975 10.05 -19.32 1.01
N LEU A 976 11.01 -18.42 0.71
CA LEU A 976 10.75 -16.95 0.68
C LEU A 976 10.73 -16.23 -0.68
N GLY A 977 11.04 -16.86 -1.82
CA GLY A 977 10.59 -16.40 -3.15
C GLY A 977 10.93 -15.00 -3.72
N ALA A 978 11.34 -13.93 -2.99
CA ALA A 978 11.75 -12.62 -3.55
C ALA A 978 12.41 -11.64 -2.54
N ASP A 979 12.94 -10.56 -3.12
CA ASP A 979 13.98 -9.58 -2.74
C ASP A 979 13.61 -8.52 -1.66
N HIS A 980 14.05 -8.70 -0.40
CA HIS A 980 13.85 -7.74 0.71
C HIS A 980 15.14 -7.02 1.17
N ALA A 981 16.21 -7.01 0.36
CA ALA A 981 17.52 -6.53 0.81
C ALA A 981 17.72 -5.00 0.71
N GLY A 982 16.88 -4.27 -0.03
CA GLY A 982 17.05 -2.84 -0.31
C GLY A 982 16.65 -1.88 0.82
N PRO A 983 15.45 -1.99 1.42
CA PRO A 983 15.00 -1.10 2.49
C PRO A 983 15.83 -1.24 3.78
N LEU A 984 16.28 -2.46 4.08
CA LEU A 984 17.21 -2.78 5.18
C LEU A 984 18.58 -2.09 5.01
N PHE A 985 18.94 -1.73 3.78
CA PHE A 985 20.23 -1.16 3.40
C PHE A 985 20.29 0.36 3.65
N ASN A 986 19.22 1.07 3.28
CA ASN A 986 19.11 2.52 3.41
C ASN A 986 19.00 2.97 4.88
N LYS A 987 18.41 2.12 5.74
CA LYS A 987 18.21 2.44 7.17
C LYS A 987 19.50 2.43 7.99
N VAL A 988 20.59 1.85 7.45
CA VAL A 988 21.81 1.59 8.23
C VAL A 988 23.04 2.35 7.69
N MET A 989 23.01 2.93 6.48
CA MET A 989 24.20 3.58 5.89
C MET A 989 24.26 5.11 6.03
N GLY A 990 23.18 5.80 6.42
CA GLY A 990 23.20 7.25 6.63
C GLY A 990 23.85 8.07 5.49
N ASN A 991 24.36 9.27 5.82
CA ASN A 991 24.75 10.31 4.85
C ASN A 991 26.10 10.12 4.13
N GLN A 992 26.71 8.92 4.08
CA GLN A 992 28.00 8.71 3.38
C GLN A 992 27.84 8.09 1.99
N ALA A 993 27.14 8.80 1.11
CA ALA A 993 26.80 8.34 -0.24
C ALA A 993 27.92 8.49 -1.30
N SER A 994 29.13 8.98 -0.98
CA SER A 994 30.07 9.43 -2.03
C SER A 994 31.20 8.49 -2.48
N ASP A 995 31.59 7.44 -1.73
CA ASP A 995 32.84 6.71 -2.05
C ASP A 995 32.71 5.19 -2.33
N GLY A 996 31.49 4.65 -2.46
CA GLY A 996 31.25 3.20 -2.58
C GLY A 996 31.05 2.64 -4.01
N ALA A 997 31.29 3.42 -5.06
CA ALA A 997 30.97 3.02 -6.43
C ALA A 997 32.08 2.18 -7.10
N TYR A 998 32.33 0.94 -6.65
CA TYR A 998 33.17 0.01 -7.43
C TYR A 998 32.89 -1.51 -7.32
N PHE A 999 31.97 -1.99 -6.47
CA PHE A 999 31.74 -3.44 -6.32
C PHE A 999 30.25 -3.81 -6.35
N SER A 1000 29.73 -4.13 -7.54
CA SER A 1000 28.34 -4.57 -7.73
C SER A 1000 28.24 -6.09 -7.94
N ARG A 1001 28.03 -6.83 -6.84
CA ARG A 1001 26.93 -7.82 -6.71
C ARG A 1001 26.69 -8.15 -5.20
N PRO A 1002 25.45 -7.97 -4.70
CA PRO A 1002 25.19 -6.86 -3.78
C PRO A 1002 24.97 -7.09 -2.26
N PRO A 1003 24.60 -8.25 -1.66
CA PRO A 1003 24.11 -8.21 -0.27
C PRO A 1003 25.17 -8.40 0.80
N VAL A 1004 26.24 -9.17 0.52
CA VAL A 1004 27.16 -9.64 1.57
C VAL A 1004 28.45 -8.82 1.66
N ALA A 1005 28.91 -8.22 0.57
CA ALA A 1005 30.04 -7.28 0.60
C ALA A 1005 29.75 -6.06 1.49
N SER A 1006 28.49 -5.63 1.57
CA SER A 1006 28.08 -4.54 2.45
C SER A 1006 27.77 -4.98 3.89
N LEU A 1007 27.44 -6.27 4.09
CA LEU A 1007 27.30 -6.90 5.42
C LEU A 1007 28.67 -7.05 6.09
N LEU A 1008 29.67 -7.46 5.31
CA LEU A 1008 31.09 -7.54 5.66
C LEU A 1008 31.67 -6.16 6.00
N ALA A 1009 31.29 -5.11 5.27
CA ALA A 1009 31.78 -3.74 5.52
C ALA A 1009 31.25 -3.13 6.83
N LYS A 1010 30.01 -3.44 7.26
CA LYS A 1010 29.43 -2.92 8.52
C LYS A 1010 30.00 -3.58 9.76
N LEU A 1011 30.19 -4.90 9.73
CA LEU A 1011 30.70 -5.62 10.89
C LEU A 1011 32.14 -5.22 11.22
N VAL A 1012 32.87 -4.67 10.25
CA VAL A 1012 34.21 -4.09 10.44
C VAL A 1012 34.20 -2.70 11.08
N LEU A 1013 33.09 -1.97 11.16
CA LEU A 1013 33.16 -0.51 11.37
C LEU A 1013 32.39 0.09 12.56
N ASP A 1014 31.69 -0.65 13.42
CA ASP A 1014 31.11 -0.03 14.64
C ASP A 1014 31.04 -0.95 15.87
N VAL A 1015 32.16 -1.01 16.60
CA VAL A 1015 32.15 -1.02 18.08
C VAL A 1015 32.32 0.43 18.53
N SER A 1016 31.28 1.26 18.45
CA SER A 1016 31.38 2.65 18.93
C SER A 1016 30.05 3.28 19.33
N GLU A 1017 29.39 2.77 20.37
CA GLU A 1017 28.56 3.64 21.23
C GLU A 1017 28.66 3.23 22.71
N LYS A 1018 29.66 3.78 23.41
CA LYS A 1018 29.60 4.09 24.85
C LYS A 1018 30.73 5.01 25.28
N LYS A 1019 30.44 6.32 25.26
CA LYS A 1019 30.65 7.31 26.35
C LYS A 1019 30.91 8.71 25.80
N SER A 1020 29.96 9.58 26.13
CA SER A 1020 30.02 11.03 26.12
C SER A 1020 31.12 11.57 27.05
N GLY A 1021 31.71 12.71 26.69
CA GLY A 1021 32.56 13.47 27.62
C GLY A 1021 33.39 14.58 27.00
N GLY A 1022 32.75 15.67 26.55
CA GLY A 1022 33.20 17.05 26.80
C GLY A 1022 34.40 17.64 26.05
N GLY A 1023 34.10 18.65 25.22
CA GLY A 1023 34.73 19.97 25.31
C GLY A 1023 35.83 20.34 24.31
N GLY A 1024 35.63 21.47 23.60
CA GLY A 1024 36.71 22.40 23.27
C GLY A 1024 37.12 22.53 21.80
N GLU A 1025 36.44 23.45 21.10
CA GLU A 1025 36.99 24.54 20.27
C GLU A 1025 38.24 24.40 19.38
N LEU A 1026 38.04 24.93 18.15
CA LEU A 1026 38.91 25.87 17.41
C LEU A 1026 40.04 25.35 16.48
N ASP A 1027 39.82 25.71 15.21
CA ASP A 1027 40.67 26.48 14.30
C ASP A 1027 41.72 25.86 13.34
N ALA A 1028 41.55 26.32 12.09
CA ALA A 1028 42.54 26.86 11.17
C ALA A 1028 43.81 26.07 10.73
N ARG A 1029 43.80 25.80 9.41
CA ARG A 1029 44.80 26.24 8.40
C ARG A 1029 46.19 25.55 8.31
N GLN A 1030 46.61 25.47 7.03
CA GLN A 1030 47.97 25.40 6.46
C GLN A 1030 48.57 23.98 6.26
N ASN A 1031 48.62 23.49 5.00
CA ASN A 1031 49.72 23.61 4.01
C ASN A 1031 50.87 22.62 4.33
N VAL A 1032 51.40 21.72 3.49
CA VAL A 1032 51.86 21.70 2.06
C VAL A 1032 52.12 20.20 1.74
N GLY A 1033 52.02 19.58 0.56
CA GLY A 1033 51.76 19.97 -0.82
C GLY A 1033 52.03 18.78 -1.76
N GLY A 1034 51.61 18.88 -3.04
CA GLY A 1034 51.97 17.96 -4.13
C GLY A 1034 50.79 17.58 -5.06
N PRO A 1035 50.84 17.76 -6.40
CA PRO A 1035 49.66 18.14 -7.21
C PRO A 1035 49.25 17.05 -8.27
N PRO A 1036 48.45 17.33 -9.33
CA PRO A 1036 47.05 16.89 -9.46
C PRO A 1036 46.79 16.01 -10.71
N TYR A 1037 45.74 15.17 -10.75
CA TYR A 1037 45.28 14.61 -12.02
C TYR A 1037 43.75 14.59 -12.20
N ASN A 1038 43.33 15.57 -13.02
CA ASN A 1038 42.18 15.74 -13.89
C ASN A 1038 40.99 14.75 -13.89
N ARG A 1039 39.80 15.32 -13.67
CA ARG A 1039 38.51 14.87 -14.22
C ARG A 1039 38.51 14.98 -15.76
N SER A 1040 38.02 13.97 -16.46
CA SER A 1040 37.55 14.08 -17.84
C SER A 1040 36.42 13.11 -18.13
N ARG A 1041 35.32 13.68 -18.63
CA ARG A 1041 34.06 13.06 -19.08
C ARG A 1041 34.27 11.89 -20.04
N MET A 1042 33.42 10.87 -19.96
CA MET A 1042 32.96 10.19 -21.18
C MET A 1042 31.49 9.76 -21.09
N ARG A 1043 30.75 10.15 -22.13
CA ARG A 1043 29.34 9.93 -22.39
C ARG A 1043 29.05 8.44 -22.61
N LEU A 1044 28.04 7.88 -21.95
CA LEU A 1044 27.43 6.61 -22.33
C LEU A 1044 26.53 6.83 -23.55
N ARG A 1045 26.94 6.26 -24.68
CA ARG A 1045 26.19 6.15 -25.93
C ARG A 1045 25.80 4.68 -26.10
N ASN A 1046 24.49 4.44 -26.25
CA ASN A 1046 23.78 3.27 -26.78
C ASN A 1046 24.59 2.02 -27.20
N ALA A 1047 24.17 0.85 -26.69
CA ALA A 1047 24.11 -0.39 -27.47
C ALA A 1047 23.24 -1.47 -26.78
N THR A 1048 21.92 -1.32 -26.88
CA THR A 1048 20.99 -2.46 -26.94
C THR A 1048 21.12 -3.12 -28.31
N ARG A 1049 21.52 -4.40 -28.37
CA ARG A 1049 21.17 -5.36 -29.43
C ARG A 1049 21.65 -6.76 -29.06
N TRP A 1050 20.71 -7.60 -28.64
CA TRP A 1050 20.82 -9.05 -28.75
C TRP A 1050 20.23 -9.46 -30.10
N HIS A 1051 20.97 -10.23 -30.88
CA HIS A 1051 20.46 -10.99 -32.02
C HIS A 1051 20.96 -12.44 -31.87
N PRO A 1052 20.11 -13.46 -32.07
CA PRO A 1052 20.51 -14.86 -32.01
C PRO A 1052 21.19 -15.30 -33.32
N ASP A 1053 21.94 -16.40 -33.25
CA ASP A 1053 22.73 -17.05 -34.32
C ASP A 1053 24.11 -16.45 -34.64
N ARG A 1054 25.13 -17.01 -33.97
CA ARG A 1054 26.39 -17.56 -34.54
C ARG A 1054 27.40 -17.81 -33.42
N ASN A 1055 27.65 -19.08 -33.08
CA ASN A 1055 29.03 -19.59 -32.92
C ASN A 1055 29.06 -21.11 -32.77
N GLU A 1056 28.74 -21.76 -33.88
CA GLU A 1056 29.09 -23.16 -34.20
C GLU A 1056 30.63 -23.36 -34.39
N ALA A 1057 31.43 -22.30 -34.20
CA ALA A 1057 32.89 -22.32 -34.28
C ALA A 1057 33.61 -22.68 -32.96
N ALA A 1058 32.92 -22.67 -31.82
CA ALA A 1058 33.53 -22.97 -30.51
C ALA A 1058 33.64 -24.49 -30.23
N ARG A 1059 33.08 -25.37 -31.08
CA ARG A 1059 33.09 -26.84 -30.90
C ARG A 1059 34.20 -27.58 -31.65
N LYS A 1060 35.14 -26.90 -32.34
CA LYS A 1060 36.16 -27.59 -33.18
C LYS A 1060 37.65 -27.29 -32.91
N ARG A 1061 38.02 -26.47 -31.91
CA ARG A 1061 39.44 -26.22 -31.59
C ARG A 1061 39.73 -26.05 -30.09
N ALA A 1062 39.55 -27.10 -29.30
CA ALA A 1062 40.25 -27.26 -28.01
C ALA A 1062 40.25 -28.73 -27.55
N GLY A 1063 40.51 -29.65 -28.48
CA GLY A 1063 40.95 -31.00 -28.15
C GLY A 1063 42.47 -31.06 -28.29
N ARG A 1064 43.13 -31.63 -27.27
CA ARG A 1064 44.55 -32.04 -27.16
C ARG A 1064 45.58 -31.03 -26.64
N LYS A 1065 45.92 -31.19 -25.35
CA LYS A 1065 47.25 -31.37 -24.72
C LYS A 1065 47.28 -30.65 -23.36
N TYR A 1066 46.92 -31.34 -22.27
CA TYR A 1066 47.80 -32.05 -21.31
C TYR A 1066 48.64 -31.13 -20.40
N PHE A 1067 48.27 -31.16 -19.10
CA PHE A 1067 49.08 -31.30 -17.87
C PHE A 1067 50.11 -30.24 -17.42
N LYS A 1068 50.10 -30.02 -16.08
CA LYS A 1068 50.99 -29.26 -15.17
C LYS A 1068 50.76 -27.74 -15.24
N THR A 1069 50.39 -27.02 -14.17
CA THR A 1069 50.72 -27.15 -12.73
C THR A 1069 49.61 -26.48 -11.94
#